data_AF-A0A2E4G309-F1
#
_entry.id   AF-A0A2E4G309-F1
#
_cell.length_a   1.000
_cell.length_b   1.000
_cell.length_c   1.000
_cell.angle_alpha   90.00
_cell.angle_beta   90.00
_cell.angle_gamma   90.00
#
_symmetry.space_group_name_H-M   'P 1'
#
loop_
_entity.id
_entity.type
_entity.pdbx_description
1 polymer ?
#
loop_
_entity_poly.entity_id
_entity_poly.type
_entity_poly.pdbx_seq_one_letter_code
_entity_poly.pdbx_strand_id
1 'polypeptide(L)'
;MKQKSKKNVGESIKSNIGLGNYKSEIHYLSQKFYLIIFKLGLLNKVNTDEGYNSIVGRNTNISRLGILLTLYFILSTFHSYAQNVSINTDGTPPDGSAMLDVVATDKGLLIPRMSEAQKNAIANPATSLIIFQTDGTTGFYFNAGTPGTPSWIRLTSTDDITAPTMITDADNDTKIQTEEGDDEDIIRFDVEGSEVMRIHNNSRINVTNSNQAVYIGSAAGSNISSGVQNAFFGHEAGANTSSGGGNTFLGYRAGYVNATNSNNTIVGALAGDANSSGAENTLMGMQSGSAIISGSNNTLIGKNTGRIFTTGDNNTMLGVDAGNVLSGGSSGNLFLGAYSGSNIASADNLLYIENSNSNTPLIWGDFANDTVKVYGTLGVRDEFTFPNTDGTANQVLQTDGDGNVSWSSVGGATSIEDADGDTKIQVEETGDEDIIRFDMAGTEFFRMDSGRIEVINPNRAIVIGQDAGNNLVRSVGGLNNIAIGNLSNRNGTGRDNVTIGYNALQSSTTSNENVAIGTRTLEDITSGGGNTGIGTAAARDFTTGSRNTGIGRGSLQNNTAGSDNVAVGNLAGATTSGSNNVFIGAEAGTGYTGSDALFIENSNSNTPLIWGDFANDSIKIFGSLSIGNAFTLPTADGTSNQILQTDGLGTLMWVDKPTAGASLWTSVATDVYYSAGRVGIGSNTFSGGFTQEITTVGGGGEDGGLLINHLANGNIDKVGMQINISDGGNGQKHGIKTSIIGKNNQADSLFGNYTEITPQRNATEPAAFAYKSKFIGADGATYGIFMENEKYNYFSGNVGLGNTTPLAKLHISAAATGQHLRLNQETNTNTSEIQFAVEETVEWALAGTASNHAFGEAFYVWNSTRAVADLFIDGTNGYVGLGGSTSPTAPLTFNNNVVNKKIALYDANSNDHEFLGFGTDSQILRYQVDATTTDHIFYAATSSTTSNELMRIEGTGNVGIGVLSPSSGLDVNGDIETGSTNAFYFGDPTTDGSWRIVRDGNDLSFERRETGSWVFKMKLNP
;
A
#
# COMPACT_ATOMS: atom_id res chain seq x y z
N MET A 1 42.31 21.46 10.54
CA MET A 1 43.64 21.91 11.02
C MET A 1 44.12 23.11 10.19
N LYS A 2 44.90 24.02 10.79
CA LYS A 2 45.69 25.12 10.16
C LYS A 2 45.00 26.05 9.13
N GLN A 3 44.51 27.19 9.63
CA GLN A 3 44.41 28.44 8.84
C GLN A 3 45.81 29.00 8.51
N LYS A 4 45.95 29.71 7.37
CA LYS A 4 46.58 31.04 7.32
C LYS A 4 46.18 31.84 6.08
N SER A 5 46.39 33.15 6.12
CA SER A 5 45.66 34.16 5.34
C SER A 5 46.56 35.05 4.46
N LYS A 6 45.93 35.75 3.49
CA LYS A 6 46.44 36.96 2.78
C LYS A 6 47.60 36.66 1.81
N LYS A 7 47.84 37.45 0.75
CA LYS A 7 47.67 38.90 0.62
C LYS A 7 47.58 39.34 -0.85
N ASN A 8 46.89 40.45 -1.11
CA ASN A 8 46.95 41.21 -2.37
C ASN A 8 48.25 42.03 -2.52
N VAL A 9 48.35 42.64 -3.71
CA VAL A 9 49.14 43.81 -4.15
C VAL A 9 50.25 43.41 -5.13
N GLY A 10 50.17 43.97 -6.34
CA GLY A 10 51.10 43.71 -7.43
C GLY A 10 52.22 44.74 -7.53
N GLU A 11 53.10 44.53 -8.49
CA GLU A 11 54.05 45.54 -8.96
C GLU A 11 54.41 45.29 -10.44
N SER A 12 54.72 46.37 -11.15
CA SER A 12 55.20 46.35 -12.53
C SER A 12 56.64 45.86 -12.62
N ILE A 13 56.98 45.04 -13.62
CA ILE A 13 58.34 44.96 -14.21
C ILE A 13 58.25 44.49 -15.69
N LYS A 14 58.68 45.39 -16.59
CA LYS A 14 59.52 45.21 -17.80
C LYS A 14 59.52 43.81 -18.46
N SER A 15 59.07 43.65 -19.70
CA SER A 15 59.68 44.11 -20.98
C SER A 15 61.10 43.58 -21.26
N ASN A 16 61.25 42.92 -22.43
CA ASN A 16 62.47 42.25 -22.95
C ASN A 16 62.77 40.92 -22.21
N ILE A 17 63.28 39.86 -22.83
CA ILE A 17 64.15 39.67 -24.01
C ILE A 17 63.58 38.43 -24.77
N GLY A 18 63.48 38.31 -26.11
CA GLY A 18 64.45 38.55 -27.17
C GLY A 18 65.23 37.26 -27.47
N LEU A 19 65.14 36.70 -28.69
CA LEU A 19 66.02 35.66 -29.29
C LEU A 19 65.38 35.26 -30.64
N GLY A 20 66.05 35.23 -31.80
CA GLY A 20 67.46 35.52 -32.07
C GLY A 20 68.29 34.26 -32.38
N ASN A 21 68.03 33.63 -33.53
CA ASN A 21 68.84 32.57 -34.18
C ASN A 21 68.93 31.22 -33.40
N TYR A 22 69.01 30.06 -34.06
CA TYR A 22 70.24 29.54 -34.67
C TYR A 22 70.02 28.44 -35.73
N LYS A 23 70.92 28.45 -36.72
CA LYS A 23 71.42 27.36 -37.62
C LYS A 23 70.93 25.93 -37.31
N SER A 24 70.64 25.10 -38.32
CA SER A 24 71.62 24.56 -39.29
C SER A 24 70.92 23.79 -40.44
N GLU A 25 71.53 23.28 -41.52
CA GLU A 25 72.69 23.54 -42.40
C GLU A 25 72.83 22.24 -43.27
N ILE A 26 73.40 22.31 -44.48
CA ILE A 26 73.98 21.19 -45.28
C ILE A 26 73.08 20.37 -46.28
N HIS A 27 73.28 20.70 -47.57
CA HIS A 27 73.45 19.85 -48.78
C HIS A 27 72.61 18.56 -49.04
N TYR A 28 72.09 18.42 -50.28
CA TYR A 28 72.85 17.78 -51.39
C TYR A 28 72.29 18.11 -52.80
N LEU A 29 73.09 17.80 -53.84
CA LEU A 29 72.86 18.09 -55.26
C LEU A 29 71.67 17.33 -55.88
N SER A 30 71.09 17.84 -56.99
CA SER A 30 71.00 17.07 -58.26
C SER A 30 70.50 17.86 -59.49
N GLN A 31 71.09 17.54 -60.65
CA GLN A 31 70.52 17.56 -62.02
C GLN A 31 70.02 18.86 -62.69
N LYS A 32 70.85 19.31 -63.65
CA LYS A 32 70.37 19.65 -65.01
C LYS A 32 69.60 18.46 -65.61
N PHE A 33 68.61 18.71 -66.47
CA PHE A 33 68.60 18.26 -67.88
C PHE A 33 67.34 18.77 -68.62
N TYR A 34 67.54 19.39 -69.80
CA TYR A 34 66.85 19.13 -71.09
C TYR A 34 65.31 19.29 -71.21
N LEU A 35 64.69 19.52 -72.38
CA LEU A 35 65.05 19.98 -73.75
C LEU A 35 63.71 20.07 -74.54
N ILE A 36 63.77 20.53 -75.79
CA ILE A 36 62.80 20.29 -76.90
C ILE A 36 61.81 21.46 -77.11
N ILE A 37 62.20 22.50 -77.86
CA ILE A 37 62.33 22.62 -79.34
C ILE A 37 60.96 22.91 -79.99
N PHE A 38 60.82 24.09 -80.60
CA PHE A 38 60.68 24.30 -82.06
C PHE A 38 60.64 25.82 -82.35
N LYS A 39 61.09 26.41 -83.48
CA LYS A 39 62.19 26.14 -84.44
C LYS A 39 62.19 27.32 -85.46
N LEU A 40 63.29 27.46 -86.21
CA LEU A 40 63.50 28.36 -87.38
C LEU A 40 63.69 29.87 -87.07
N GLY A 41 64.65 30.56 -87.71
CA GLY A 41 65.68 29.98 -88.59
C GLY A 41 66.63 30.97 -89.25
N LEU A 42 67.84 30.44 -89.54
CA LEU A 42 68.93 30.92 -90.40
C LEU A 42 69.60 32.28 -90.04
N LEU A 43 70.92 32.42 -89.87
CA LEU A 43 72.17 31.84 -90.43
C LEU A 43 72.78 32.71 -91.55
N ASN A 44 74.12 32.81 -91.54
CA ASN A 44 75.04 33.33 -92.58
C ASN A 44 75.18 34.87 -92.70
N LYS A 45 76.32 35.42 -93.14
CA LYS A 45 77.77 35.06 -93.04
C LYS A 45 78.58 36.15 -93.79
N VAL A 46 79.78 36.48 -93.28
CA VAL A 46 81.04 36.70 -94.06
C VAL A 46 81.10 37.79 -95.16
N ASN A 47 81.95 38.79 -94.90
CA ASN A 47 82.95 39.47 -95.76
C ASN A 47 82.63 40.13 -97.13
N THR A 48 83.41 41.21 -97.35
CA THR A 48 84.02 41.71 -98.59
C THR A 48 83.16 42.36 -99.69
N ASP A 49 83.32 43.69 -99.75
CA ASP A 49 83.81 44.48 -100.90
C ASP A 49 82.98 44.78 -102.17
N GLU A 50 83.09 46.08 -102.53
CA GLU A 50 83.05 46.71 -103.88
C GLU A 50 81.74 46.90 -104.69
N GLY A 51 81.69 48.03 -105.44
CA GLY A 51 80.76 48.30 -106.56
C GLY A 51 79.85 49.55 -106.42
N TYR A 52 80.30 50.80 -106.62
CA TYR A 52 80.48 51.59 -107.86
C TYR A 52 79.23 52.10 -108.64
N ASN A 53 79.33 53.35 -109.14
CA ASN A 53 78.54 54.06 -110.19
C ASN A 53 77.12 54.59 -109.84
N SER A 54 76.63 55.76 -110.35
CA SER A 54 77.26 56.85 -111.15
C SER A 54 76.32 58.07 -111.37
N ILE A 55 76.88 59.26 -111.72
CA ILE A 55 76.31 60.34 -112.60
C ILE A 55 75.14 61.20 -112.03
N VAL A 56 75.01 62.54 -112.14
CA VAL A 56 75.77 63.71 -112.69
C VAL A 56 75.22 65.02 -112.04
N GLY A 57 75.92 66.15 -111.88
CA GLY A 57 77.34 66.50 -112.11
C GLY A 57 77.61 68.04 -112.15
N ARG A 58 78.91 68.42 -112.32
CA ARG A 58 79.47 69.77 -112.66
C ARG A 58 79.37 70.86 -111.57
N ASN A 59 80.38 71.68 -111.24
CA ASN A 59 81.74 72.00 -111.77
C ASN A 59 82.55 72.69 -110.61
N THR A 60 83.87 72.94 -110.56
CA THR A 60 85.12 72.48 -111.26
C THR A 60 86.35 73.07 -110.52
N ASN A 61 87.45 72.31 -110.36
CA ASN A 61 88.89 72.70 -110.38
C ASN A 61 89.41 73.82 -109.43
N ILE A 62 90.60 73.79 -108.83
CA ILE A 62 91.84 72.95 -108.92
C ILE A 62 92.64 73.23 -107.61
N SER A 63 93.57 72.44 -107.04
CA SER A 63 94.20 71.13 -107.34
C SER A 63 94.68 70.46 -106.01
N ARG A 64 95.63 69.50 -106.05
CA ARG A 64 96.32 68.87 -104.90
C ARG A 64 97.82 68.72 -105.18
N LEU A 65 98.65 68.68 -104.13
CA LEU A 65 99.90 67.89 -104.02
C LEU A 65 100.29 67.95 -102.51
N GLY A 66 100.25 66.93 -101.67
CA GLY A 66 100.58 65.50 -101.79
C GLY A 66 101.31 65.16 -100.47
N ILE A 67 100.60 64.78 -99.40
CA ILE A 67 100.48 63.39 -98.95
C ILE A 67 101.82 62.64 -99.04
N LEU A 68 102.65 62.72 -97.98
CA LEU A 68 103.54 61.66 -97.44
C LEU A 68 104.52 62.18 -96.36
N LEU A 69 104.02 62.84 -95.30
CA LEU A 69 104.76 62.98 -94.04
C LEU A 69 103.92 62.59 -92.80
N THR A 70 102.88 61.79 -93.04
CA THR A 70 101.99 61.26 -92.01
C THR A 70 102.53 59.92 -91.51
N LEU A 71 103.38 59.92 -90.48
CA LEU A 71 103.48 58.81 -89.51
C LEU A 71 104.37 59.06 -88.27
N TYR A 72 105.29 60.03 -88.29
CA TYR A 72 106.35 60.11 -87.27
C TYR A 72 106.11 61.19 -86.21
N PHE A 73 105.38 60.79 -85.15
CA PHE A 73 105.20 61.44 -83.84
C PHE A 73 104.08 62.51 -83.82
N ILE A 74 103.03 62.46 -82.99
CA ILE A 74 102.72 61.55 -81.85
C ILE A 74 103.86 61.46 -80.82
N LEU A 75 104.15 62.57 -80.11
CA LEU A 75 104.83 62.59 -78.79
C LEU A 75 104.98 64.02 -78.20
N SER A 76 103.87 64.72 -77.91
CA SER A 76 103.84 65.80 -76.88
C SER A 76 102.42 66.31 -76.54
N THR A 77 101.88 65.77 -75.44
CA THR A 77 101.01 66.43 -74.44
C THR A 77 101.56 67.81 -74.00
N PHE A 78 100.86 68.81 -73.45
CA PHE A 78 99.44 69.14 -73.13
C PHE A 78 99.37 70.71 -73.14
N HIS A 79 98.32 71.49 -72.83
CA HIS A 79 96.99 71.34 -72.18
C HIS A 79 95.94 72.22 -72.90
N SER A 80 94.72 72.31 -72.38
CA SER A 80 93.75 73.38 -72.65
C SER A 80 93.09 73.78 -71.32
N TYR A 81 92.90 75.08 -71.06
CA TYR A 81 92.12 75.55 -69.90
C TYR A 81 90.79 76.12 -70.38
N ALA A 82 89.68 75.55 -69.90
CA ALA A 82 88.37 76.20 -69.92
C ALA A 82 88.26 77.15 -68.72
N GLN A 83 87.50 78.24 -68.87
CA GLN A 83 87.35 79.29 -67.86
C GLN A 83 85.90 79.34 -67.38
N ASN A 84 85.67 78.99 -66.11
CA ASN A 84 84.46 79.41 -65.39
C ASN A 84 84.66 80.90 -64.99
N VAL A 85 83.60 81.69 -64.89
CA VAL A 85 83.68 83.12 -64.54
C VAL A 85 83.06 83.36 -63.15
N SER A 86 83.83 83.87 -62.19
CA SER A 86 83.27 84.42 -60.94
C SER A 86 83.19 85.94 -60.98
N ILE A 87 82.13 86.48 -60.38
CA ILE A 87 81.93 87.89 -60.08
C ILE A 87 81.60 87.98 -58.58
N ASN A 88 82.65 88.05 -57.76
CA ASN A 88 82.55 88.17 -56.31
C ASN A 88 83.54 89.23 -55.79
N THR A 89 83.38 89.61 -54.52
CA THR A 89 84.30 90.55 -53.84
C THR A 89 85.26 89.86 -52.87
N ASP A 90 85.14 88.54 -52.68
CA ASP A 90 85.96 87.74 -51.76
C ASP A 90 87.10 86.97 -52.46
N GLY A 91 87.12 86.97 -53.79
CA GLY A 91 88.17 86.31 -54.59
C GLY A 91 88.05 84.79 -54.61
N THR A 92 86.91 84.23 -54.20
CA THR A 92 86.67 82.78 -54.30
C THR A 92 86.68 82.32 -55.77
N PRO A 93 87.24 81.13 -56.08
CA PRO A 93 87.11 80.56 -57.42
C PRO A 93 85.63 80.33 -57.74
N PRO A 94 85.19 80.52 -59.00
CA PRO A 94 83.83 80.14 -59.40
C PRO A 94 83.61 78.66 -59.11
N ASP A 95 82.43 78.33 -58.59
CA ASP A 95 82.06 76.95 -58.34
C ASP A 95 82.26 76.07 -59.58
N GLY A 96 82.80 74.87 -59.40
CA GLY A 96 83.13 73.97 -60.51
C GLY A 96 81.91 73.54 -61.35
N SER A 97 80.70 73.68 -60.81
CA SER A 97 79.44 73.44 -61.51
C SER A 97 78.85 74.69 -62.20
N ALA A 98 79.33 75.89 -61.89
CA ALA A 98 78.79 77.16 -62.38
C ALA A 98 79.66 77.77 -63.48
N MET A 99 79.08 78.00 -64.67
CA MET A 99 79.75 78.72 -65.76
C MET A 99 79.87 80.24 -65.47
N LEU A 100 78.88 80.77 -64.75
CA LEU A 100 78.87 82.13 -64.19
C LEU A 100 78.45 82.02 -62.71
N ASP A 101 79.35 82.40 -61.82
CA ASP A 101 79.14 82.44 -60.37
C ASP A 101 79.13 83.90 -59.90
N VAL A 102 78.14 84.30 -59.10
CA VAL A 102 77.96 85.69 -58.67
C VAL A 102 77.64 85.74 -57.18
N VAL A 103 78.58 86.26 -56.39
CA VAL A 103 78.44 86.37 -54.92
C VAL A 103 78.47 87.84 -54.51
N ALA A 104 77.34 88.31 -54.00
CA ALA A 104 77.18 89.63 -53.39
C ALA A 104 76.16 89.57 -52.25
N THR A 105 76.37 90.36 -51.20
CA THR A 105 75.48 90.43 -50.02
C THR A 105 74.48 91.58 -50.07
N ASP A 106 74.69 92.56 -50.96
CA ASP A 106 73.91 93.80 -51.09
C ASP A 106 73.39 94.08 -52.52
N LYS A 107 73.72 93.21 -53.49
CA LYS A 107 73.44 93.40 -54.93
C LYS A 107 72.91 92.12 -55.56
N GLY A 108 72.09 92.27 -56.59
CA GLY A 108 71.55 91.17 -57.40
C GLY A 108 71.90 91.30 -58.89
N LEU A 109 71.57 90.27 -59.66
CA LEU A 109 71.76 90.24 -61.11
C LEU A 109 70.53 90.81 -61.84
N LEU A 110 70.71 91.89 -62.60
CA LEU A 110 69.70 92.37 -63.55
C LEU A 110 69.83 91.64 -64.88
N ILE A 111 68.93 90.72 -65.15
CA ILE A 111 68.76 90.07 -66.46
C ILE A 111 68.08 91.03 -67.47
N PRO A 112 68.10 90.75 -68.79
CA PRO A 112 67.48 91.61 -69.80
C PRO A 112 65.98 91.88 -69.51
N ARG A 113 65.65 93.16 -69.34
CA ARG A 113 64.28 93.65 -69.06
C ARG A 113 63.65 94.18 -70.34
N MET A 114 62.44 93.74 -70.68
CA MET A 114 61.79 94.07 -71.96
C MET A 114 60.26 93.93 -71.90
N SER A 115 59.54 94.56 -72.82
CA SER A 115 58.08 94.37 -72.95
C SER A 115 57.72 93.00 -73.54
N GLU A 116 56.45 92.60 -73.42
CA GLU A 116 55.89 91.42 -74.07
C GLU A 116 56.08 91.45 -75.59
N ALA A 117 55.86 92.61 -76.21
CA ALA A 117 56.09 92.81 -77.64
C ALA A 117 57.57 92.61 -78.01
N GLN A 118 58.51 93.07 -77.16
CA GLN A 118 59.94 92.88 -77.37
C GLN A 118 60.38 91.42 -77.12
N LYS A 119 59.84 90.76 -76.08
CA LYS A 119 60.02 89.32 -75.79
C LYS A 119 59.60 88.46 -76.99
N ASN A 120 58.41 88.73 -77.53
CA ASN A 120 57.86 88.00 -78.68
C ASN A 120 58.58 88.34 -79.99
N ALA A 121 59.29 89.47 -80.07
CA ALA A 121 60.11 89.86 -81.21
C ALA A 121 61.55 89.30 -81.18
N ILE A 122 61.96 88.58 -80.12
CA ILE A 122 63.25 87.87 -80.13
C ILE A 122 63.19 86.78 -81.20
N ALA A 123 64.01 86.91 -82.25
CA ALA A 123 64.16 85.88 -83.27
C ALA A 123 65.04 84.74 -82.74
N ASN A 124 64.57 83.49 -82.85
CA ASN A 124 65.30 82.29 -82.43
C ASN A 124 65.87 82.34 -81.00
N PRO A 125 65.07 82.65 -79.96
CA PRO A 125 65.57 82.71 -78.58
C PRO A 125 66.09 81.34 -78.16
N ALA A 126 67.27 81.29 -77.55
CA ALA A 126 67.83 80.03 -77.05
C ALA A 126 66.87 79.35 -76.05
N THR A 127 66.86 78.03 -76.02
CA THR A 127 66.21 77.29 -74.93
C THR A 127 66.86 77.67 -73.60
N SER A 128 66.06 77.85 -72.57
CA SER A 128 66.43 78.40 -71.25
C SER A 128 66.95 79.84 -71.25
N LEU A 129 66.74 80.63 -72.33
CA LEU A 129 66.98 82.08 -72.29
C LEU A 129 66.04 82.75 -71.28
N ILE A 130 66.59 83.35 -70.22
CA ILE A 130 65.83 84.04 -69.17
C ILE A 130 65.78 85.56 -69.45
N ILE A 131 64.58 86.14 -69.37
CA ILE A 131 64.30 87.58 -69.47
C ILE A 131 63.37 88.02 -68.32
N PHE A 132 63.26 89.32 -68.09
CA PHE A 132 62.23 89.88 -67.22
C PHE A 132 61.24 90.70 -68.06
N GLN A 133 59.99 90.26 -68.13
CA GLN A 133 58.94 90.99 -68.82
C GLN A 133 58.47 92.18 -67.97
N THR A 134 58.43 93.38 -68.53
CA THR A 134 58.16 94.65 -67.81
C THR A 134 56.72 95.15 -67.91
N ASP A 135 55.91 94.61 -68.82
CA ASP A 135 54.50 94.92 -69.03
C ASP A 135 53.67 93.64 -69.27
N GLY A 136 52.38 93.77 -69.56
CA GLY A 136 51.46 92.62 -69.56
C GLY A 136 51.46 91.93 -68.19
N THR A 137 51.63 90.61 -68.17
CA THR A 137 51.89 89.87 -66.92
C THR A 137 53.37 89.97 -66.55
N THR A 138 53.73 91.03 -65.82
CA THR A 138 55.11 91.32 -65.38
C THR A 138 55.73 90.14 -64.61
N GLY A 139 57.01 89.86 -64.85
CA GLY A 139 57.76 88.83 -64.11
C GLY A 139 58.97 88.28 -64.84
N PHE A 140 59.67 87.33 -64.21
CA PHE A 140 60.71 86.55 -64.84
C PHE A 140 60.08 85.54 -65.82
N TYR A 141 60.66 85.37 -67.00
CA TYR A 141 60.27 84.37 -67.98
C TYR A 141 61.50 83.66 -68.52
N PHE A 142 61.37 82.39 -68.92
CA PHE A 142 62.37 81.71 -69.74
C PHE A 142 61.74 81.03 -70.96
N ASN A 143 62.51 80.88 -72.04
CA ASN A 143 62.06 80.08 -73.18
C ASN A 143 62.24 78.58 -72.90
N ALA A 144 61.18 77.89 -72.51
CA ALA A 144 61.17 76.43 -72.38
C ALA A 144 61.07 75.69 -73.73
N GLY A 145 60.76 76.42 -74.82
CA GLY A 145 60.66 75.89 -76.17
C GLY A 145 62.00 75.77 -76.89
N THR A 146 61.95 75.39 -78.17
CA THR A 146 63.11 75.45 -79.06
C THR A 146 63.27 76.85 -79.65
N PRO A 147 64.43 77.21 -80.23
CA PRO A 147 64.57 78.47 -80.96
C PRO A 147 63.56 78.66 -82.09
N GLY A 148 63.20 77.58 -82.82
CA GLY A 148 62.22 77.64 -83.91
C GLY A 148 60.77 77.74 -83.45
N THR A 149 60.47 77.39 -82.19
CA THR A 149 59.12 77.40 -81.60
C THR A 149 59.22 77.84 -80.13
N PRO A 150 59.40 79.15 -79.84
CA PRO A 150 59.54 79.63 -78.48
C PRO A 150 58.29 79.41 -77.63
N SER A 151 58.50 78.98 -76.40
CA SER A 151 57.46 78.80 -75.37
C SER A 151 57.92 79.52 -74.11
N TRP A 152 57.39 80.73 -73.88
CA TRP A 152 57.78 81.59 -72.77
C TRP A 152 57.02 81.22 -71.49
N ILE A 153 57.70 80.54 -70.56
CA ILE A 153 57.15 80.16 -69.25
C ILE A 153 57.55 81.20 -68.20
N ARG A 154 56.59 81.68 -67.39
CA ARG A 154 56.81 82.59 -66.27
C ARG A 154 57.41 81.83 -65.08
N LEU A 155 58.41 82.40 -64.42
CA LEU A 155 58.91 81.95 -63.13
C LEU A 155 58.21 82.76 -62.03
N THR A 156 57.40 82.10 -61.21
CA THR A 156 56.67 82.68 -60.08
C THR A 156 57.32 82.35 -58.75
N SER A 157 57.04 83.15 -57.71
CA SER A 157 57.46 82.90 -56.32
C SER A 157 56.45 82.04 -55.58
N THR A 158 56.84 81.51 -54.43
CA THR A 158 56.11 80.48 -53.65
C THR A 158 54.72 80.88 -53.15
N ASP A 159 54.30 82.14 -53.29
CA ASP A 159 52.93 82.56 -52.93
C ASP A 159 51.90 82.31 -54.06
N ASP A 160 52.37 81.99 -55.28
CA ASP A 160 51.55 81.39 -56.37
C ASP A 160 51.58 79.84 -56.31
N ILE A 161 52.22 79.25 -55.28
CA ILE A 161 52.01 77.84 -54.94
C ILE A 161 50.67 77.76 -54.22
N THR A 162 49.59 77.61 -54.99
CA THR A 162 48.59 76.61 -54.61
C THR A 162 49.35 75.31 -54.43
N ALA A 163 49.69 74.99 -53.18
CA ALA A 163 50.37 73.75 -52.88
C ALA A 163 49.50 72.60 -53.42
N PRO A 164 50.09 71.44 -53.75
CA PRO A 164 49.35 70.21 -53.62
C PRO A 164 49.07 69.99 -52.12
N THR A 165 48.19 70.82 -51.55
CA THR A 165 47.30 70.46 -50.45
C THR A 165 46.45 69.26 -50.84
N MET A 166 46.40 68.93 -52.14
CA MET A 166 45.85 67.74 -52.75
C MET A 166 46.89 66.99 -53.60
N ILE A 167 47.16 65.72 -53.26
CA ILE A 167 47.73 64.76 -54.23
C ILE A 167 46.56 64.28 -55.08
N THR A 168 46.54 64.59 -56.38
CA THR A 168 45.48 64.18 -57.34
C THR A 168 45.98 63.19 -58.39
N ASP A 169 45.05 62.43 -58.97
CA ASP A 169 45.24 61.68 -60.21
C ASP A 169 44.99 62.55 -61.47
N ALA A 170 44.99 61.92 -62.66
CA ALA A 170 44.97 62.63 -63.94
C ALA A 170 43.60 63.24 -64.30
N ASP A 171 42.52 62.69 -63.73
CA ASP A 171 41.12 63.09 -63.85
C ASP A 171 40.69 64.02 -62.70
N ASN A 172 41.45 64.06 -61.60
CA ASN A 172 41.16 64.72 -60.32
C ASN A 172 39.97 64.13 -59.55
N ASP A 173 39.63 62.85 -59.78
CA ASP A 173 38.54 62.20 -59.05
C ASP A 173 39.02 61.59 -57.72
N THR A 174 40.28 61.14 -57.67
CA THR A 174 40.95 60.69 -56.45
C THR A 174 41.90 61.76 -55.94
N LYS A 175 41.72 62.18 -54.69
CA LYS A 175 42.52 63.25 -54.06
C LYS A 175 42.80 63.01 -52.58
N ILE A 176 44.05 63.23 -52.14
CA ILE A 176 44.43 63.22 -50.72
C ILE A 176 44.62 64.66 -50.26
N GLN A 177 43.70 65.19 -49.46
CA GLN A 177 43.65 66.60 -49.08
C GLN A 177 44.08 66.88 -47.63
N THR A 178 44.85 67.96 -47.43
CA THR A 178 45.04 68.64 -46.13
C THR A 178 44.40 70.02 -46.24
N GLU A 179 43.37 70.34 -45.44
CA GLU A 179 42.71 71.64 -45.53
C GLU A 179 43.46 72.75 -44.80
N GLU A 180 43.38 73.97 -45.35
CA GLU A 180 44.00 75.19 -44.84
C GLU A 180 42.90 76.20 -44.45
N GLY A 181 42.32 75.97 -43.27
CA GLY A 181 41.47 76.93 -42.55
C GLY A 181 42.01 77.10 -41.13
N ASP A 182 41.73 78.25 -40.49
CA ASP A 182 42.40 78.68 -39.24
C ASP A 182 42.24 77.73 -38.02
N ASP A 183 41.38 76.69 -38.07
CA ASP A 183 41.09 75.80 -36.93
C ASP A 183 40.81 74.29 -37.22
N GLU A 184 41.07 73.77 -38.43
CA GLU A 184 40.82 72.33 -38.75
C GLU A 184 42.08 71.52 -39.15
N ASP A 185 42.84 70.96 -38.18
CA ASP A 185 43.92 69.99 -38.49
C ASP A 185 43.35 68.60 -38.87
N ILE A 186 43.03 68.42 -40.15
CA ILE A 186 42.48 67.18 -40.70
C ILE A 186 43.14 66.77 -42.02
N ILE A 187 43.30 65.46 -42.20
CA ILE A 187 43.75 64.85 -43.46
C ILE A 187 42.59 64.05 -44.03
N ARG A 188 42.16 64.36 -45.26
CA ARG A 188 41.07 63.68 -45.97
C ARG A 188 41.63 62.91 -47.16
N PHE A 189 40.98 61.81 -47.51
CA PHE A 189 41.20 61.05 -48.74
C PHE A 189 39.83 60.95 -49.41
N ASP A 190 39.72 61.43 -50.64
CA ASP A 190 38.51 61.40 -51.45
C ASP A 190 38.74 60.57 -52.71
N VAL A 191 37.70 59.87 -53.18
CA VAL A 191 37.68 59.04 -54.41
C VAL A 191 36.34 59.30 -55.11
N GLU A 192 36.33 59.43 -56.43
CA GLU A 192 35.15 59.82 -57.23
C GLU A 192 34.43 61.09 -56.69
N GLY A 193 35.19 61.99 -56.04
CA GLY A 193 34.64 63.20 -55.40
C GLY A 193 33.92 63.00 -54.06
N SER A 194 33.92 61.79 -53.49
CA SER A 194 33.40 61.50 -52.14
C SER A 194 34.54 61.25 -51.14
N GLU A 195 34.43 61.79 -49.93
CA GLU A 195 35.38 61.47 -48.84
C GLU A 195 35.24 59.99 -48.46
N VAL A 196 36.37 59.27 -48.46
CA VAL A 196 36.48 57.85 -48.07
C VAL A 196 37.24 57.63 -46.77
N MET A 197 38.11 58.56 -46.36
CA MET A 197 38.84 58.49 -45.09
C MET A 197 39.21 59.88 -44.57
N ARG A 198 39.10 60.11 -43.25
CA ARG A 198 39.45 61.36 -42.57
C ARG A 198 40.19 61.09 -41.26
N ILE A 199 41.38 61.65 -41.10
CA ILE A 199 42.15 61.67 -39.85
C ILE A 199 41.85 62.99 -39.13
N HIS A 200 41.45 62.92 -37.86
CA HIS A 200 41.15 64.08 -37.00
C HIS A 200 42.30 64.40 -36.04
N ASN A 201 42.44 65.68 -35.66
CA ASN A 201 43.37 66.15 -34.63
C ASN A 201 43.19 65.54 -33.22
N ASN A 202 42.07 64.86 -32.96
CA ASN A 202 41.85 64.08 -31.74
C ASN A 202 42.29 62.60 -31.84
N SER A 203 43.20 62.28 -32.77
CA SER A 203 43.74 60.93 -33.03
C SER A 203 42.72 59.89 -33.53
N ARG A 204 41.53 60.33 -33.99
CA ARG A 204 40.51 59.45 -34.59
C ARG A 204 40.71 59.36 -36.10
N ILE A 205 40.76 58.14 -36.61
CA ILE A 205 40.62 57.85 -38.05
C ILE A 205 39.17 57.45 -38.31
N ASN A 206 38.46 58.24 -39.10
CA ASN A 206 37.17 57.88 -39.68
C ASN A 206 37.39 57.28 -41.07
N VAL A 207 36.71 56.19 -41.38
CA VAL A 207 36.51 55.73 -42.76
C VAL A 207 35.08 56.08 -43.12
N THR A 208 34.91 56.95 -44.11
CA THR A 208 33.63 57.57 -44.45
C THR A 208 33.05 56.87 -45.68
N ASN A 209 31.94 56.17 -45.50
CA ASN A 209 31.07 55.79 -46.61
C ASN A 209 29.62 55.88 -46.16
N SER A 210 28.70 55.97 -47.12
CA SER A 210 27.25 56.03 -46.89
C SER A 210 26.71 54.85 -46.07
N ASN A 211 27.46 53.74 -46.02
CA ASN A 211 27.07 52.51 -45.36
C ASN A 211 27.62 52.36 -43.92
N GLN A 212 28.35 53.33 -43.36
CA GLN A 212 29.00 53.22 -42.03
C GLN A 212 29.91 51.98 -41.89
N ALA A 213 30.54 51.54 -42.97
CA ALA A 213 31.30 50.29 -43.04
C ALA A 213 32.81 50.52 -43.16
N VAL A 214 33.61 49.51 -42.82
CA VAL A 214 35.07 49.49 -42.98
C VAL A 214 35.48 48.27 -43.80
N TYR A 215 36.17 48.47 -44.92
CA TYR A 215 36.65 47.39 -45.77
C TYR A 215 38.16 47.56 -46.01
N ILE A 216 38.98 46.62 -45.54
CA ILE A 216 40.45 46.70 -45.63
C ILE A 216 41.01 45.39 -46.17
N GLY A 217 41.37 45.39 -47.45
CA GLY A 217 41.94 44.24 -48.15
C GLY A 217 41.49 44.20 -49.62
N SER A 218 42.28 43.57 -50.49
CA SER A 218 41.93 43.40 -51.90
C SER A 218 40.59 42.69 -52.04
N ALA A 219 39.65 43.27 -52.79
CA ALA A 219 38.28 42.78 -52.99
C ALA A 219 37.43 42.56 -51.71
N ALA A 220 37.81 43.15 -50.57
CA ALA A 220 36.96 43.10 -49.38
C ALA A 220 35.65 43.88 -49.62
N GLY A 221 34.49 43.24 -49.41
CA GLY A 221 33.17 43.86 -49.61
C GLY A 221 32.79 44.25 -51.05
N SER A 222 33.50 43.74 -52.07
CA SER A 222 33.42 44.26 -53.46
C SER A 222 32.04 44.24 -54.14
N ASN A 223 31.10 43.37 -53.72
CA ASN A 223 29.76 43.25 -54.34
C ASN A 223 28.60 43.77 -53.46
N ILE A 224 28.88 44.56 -52.42
CA ILE A 224 27.85 45.09 -51.50
C ILE A 224 27.01 46.15 -52.21
N SER A 225 25.70 45.90 -52.33
CA SER A 225 24.75 46.84 -52.95
C SER A 225 23.87 47.60 -51.96
N SER A 226 23.58 47.04 -50.77
CA SER A 226 22.68 47.70 -49.80
C SER A 226 22.86 47.25 -48.32
N GLY A 227 24.09 47.16 -47.81
CA GLY A 227 24.39 46.67 -46.45
C GLY A 227 25.18 47.65 -45.59
N VAL A 228 24.68 47.99 -44.39
CA VAL A 228 25.28 49.00 -43.48
C VAL A 228 26.03 48.39 -42.28
N GLN A 229 26.95 49.14 -41.66
CA GLN A 229 27.65 48.78 -40.41
C GLN A 229 28.48 47.49 -40.48
N ASN A 230 29.05 47.20 -41.66
CA ASN A 230 29.91 46.02 -41.87
C ASN A 230 31.39 46.36 -41.65
N ALA A 231 32.18 45.42 -41.11
CA ALA A 231 33.59 45.62 -40.77
C ALA A 231 34.45 44.45 -41.29
N PHE A 232 34.96 44.54 -42.52
CA PHE A 232 35.68 43.46 -43.20
C PHE A 232 37.19 43.75 -43.35
N PHE A 233 38.02 42.79 -42.96
CA PHE A 233 39.47 42.92 -42.94
C PHE A 233 40.12 41.63 -43.50
N GLY A 234 40.79 41.73 -44.64
CA GLY A 234 41.45 40.62 -45.32
C GLY A 234 41.14 40.55 -46.82
N HIS A 235 42.01 39.88 -47.58
CA HIS A 235 41.78 39.63 -49.01
C HIS A 235 40.48 38.82 -49.19
N GLU A 236 39.58 39.32 -50.03
CA GLU A 236 38.25 38.76 -50.33
C GLU A 236 37.30 38.59 -49.12
N ALA A 237 37.56 39.25 -47.98
CA ALA A 237 36.64 39.21 -46.84
C ALA A 237 35.28 39.81 -47.23
N GLY A 238 34.20 39.01 -47.18
CA GLY A 238 32.86 39.42 -47.59
C GLY A 238 32.71 39.81 -49.07
N ALA A 239 33.59 39.38 -49.98
CA ALA A 239 33.63 39.85 -51.37
C ALA A 239 32.30 39.68 -52.15
N ASN A 240 31.58 38.56 -51.93
CA ASN A 240 30.25 38.29 -52.49
C ASN A 240 29.13 38.51 -51.45
N THR A 241 29.25 39.56 -50.64
CA THR A 241 28.14 40.02 -49.80
C THR A 241 27.24 40.94 -50.63
N SER A 242 25.99 40.57 -50.93
CA SER A 242 25.11 41.44 -51.74
C SER A 242 24.27 42.41 -50.90
N SER A 243 23.67 41.95 -49.81
CA SER A 243 22.91 42.77 -48.86
C SER A 243 23.01 42.19 -47.44
N GLY A 244 22.79 43.03 -46.42
CA GLY A 244 22.93 42.63 -45.01
C GLY A 244 23.92 43.51 -44.23
N GLY A 245 23.67 43.70 -42.93
CA GLY A 245 24.39 44.69 -42.11
C GLY A 245 24.85 44.20 -40.75
N GLY A 246 25.71 44.97 -40.09
CA GLY A 246 26.23 44.65 -38.76
C GLY A 246 27.21 43.47 -38.70
N ASN A 247 27.78 43.03 -39.84
CA ASN A 247 28.68 41.88 -39.88
C ASN A 247 30.15 42.30 -39.66
N THR A 248 30.94 41.50 -38.92
CA THR A 248 32.38 41.71 -38.70
C THR A 248 33.17 40.53 -39.24
N PHE A 249 33.94 40.70 -40.33
CA PHE A 249 34.73 39.64 -40.96
C PHE A 249 36.24 39.93 -40.88
N LEU A 250 37.04 38.97 -40.42
CA LEU A 250 38.49 39.12 -40.27
C LEU A 250 39.23 37.86 -40.74
N GLY A 251 39.87 37.93 -41.91
CA GLY A 251 40.67 36.85 -42.48
C GLY A 251 40.60 36.77 -44.01
N TYR A 252 41.52 35.99 -44.61
CA TYR A 252 41.44 35.63 -46.03
C TYR A 252 40.12 34.90 -46.31
N ARG A 253 39.27 35.48 -47.18
CA ARG A 253 37.94 34.95 -47.53
C ARG A 253 37.00 34.67 -46.34
N ALA A 254 37.15 35.40 -45.24
CA ALA A 254 36.18 35.34 -44.14
C ALA A 254 34.81 35.82 -44.65
N GLY A 255 33.78 34.98 -44.55
CA GLY A 255 32.42 35.29 -44.99
C GLY A 255 32.27 35.54 -46.51
N TYR A 256 33.10 34.89 -47.34
CA TYR A 256 33.24 35.19 -48.78
C TYR A 256 31.91 35.30 -49.55
N VAL A 257 30.99 34.34 -49.38
CA VAL A 257 29.60 34.42 -49.88
C VAL A 257 28.66 34.76 -48.73
N ASN A 258 27.92 35.87 -48.84
CA ASN A 258 26.93 36.28 -47.84
C ASN A 258 25.78 37.07 -48.49
N ALA A 259 24.80 36.38 -49.07
CA ALA A 259 23.89 37.04 -50.01
C ALA A 259 22.92 38.04 -49.32
N THR A 260 22.53 37.79 -48.07
CA THR A 260 21.42 38.52 -47.41
C THR A 260 21.60 38.78 -45.90
N ASN A 261 22.72 38.43 -45.29
CA ASN A 261 22.74 38.10 -43.86
C ASN A 261 23.26 39.25 -43.00
N SER A 262 22.75 39.34 -41.77
CA SER A 262 23.12 40.40 -40.82
C SER A 262 23.68 39.83 -39.52
N ASN A 263 24.41 40.68 -38.77
CA ASN A 263 24.89 40.43 -37.41
C ASN A 263 25.85 39.23 -37.23
N ASN A 264 26.56 38.79 -38.27
CA ASN A 264 27.53 37.70 -38.16
C ASN A 264 28.92 38.22 -37.75
N THR A 265 29.59 37.53 -36.81
CA THR A 265 31.01 37.76 -36.47
C THR A 265 31.83 36.58 -36.97
N ILE A 266 32.69 36.78 -37.98
CA ILE A 266 33.47 35.71 -38.64
C ILE A 266 34.97 36.04 -38.61
N VAL A 267 35.76 35.26 -37.88
CA VAL A 267 37.19 35.51 -37.67
C VAL A 267 38.02 34.28 -38.00
N GLY A 268 38.69 34.26 -39.15
CA GLY A 268 39.56 33.16 -39.58
C GLY A 268 39.64 33.03 -41.10
N ALA A 269 40.73 32.46 -41.60
CA ALA A 269 40.84 32.15 -43.03
C ALA A 269 39.79 31.10 -43.45
N LEU A 270 39.03 31.39 -44.51
CA LEU A 270 37.94 30.56 -45.04
C LEU A 270 36.82 30.23 -44.02
N ALA A 271 36.73 30.98 -42.91
CA ALA A 271 35.62 30.85 -41.98
C ALA A 271 34.33 31.38 -42.65
N GLY A 272 33.24 30.63 -42.57
CA GLY A 272 31.96 30.98 -43.20
C GLY A 272 32.00 31.25 -44.72
N ASP A 273 32.96 30.67 -45.46
CA ASP A 273 33.20 30.95 -46.89
C ASP A 273 31.94 30.80 -47.77
N ALA A 274 31.02 29.90 -47.43
CA ALA A 274 29.78 29.63 -48.18
C ALA A 274 28.48 30.22 -47.58
N ASN A 275 28.51 31.03 -46.50
CA ASN A 275 27.33 31.42 -45.70
C ASN A 275 26.28 32.28 -46.42
N SER A 276 25.49 31.66 -47.31
CA SER A 276 24.62 32.38 -48.23
C SER A 276 23.38 33.08 -47.62
N SER A 277 22.83 32.57 -46.50
CA SER A 277 21.55 33.05 -45.93
C SER A 277 21.42 32.99 -44.40
N GLY A 278 22.46 32.56 -43.66
CA GLY A 278 22.46 32.43 -42.20
C GLY A 278 22.87 33.69 -41.42
N ALA A 279 22.04 34.17 -40.50
CA ALA A 279 22.25 35.39 -39.70
C ALA A 279 22.70 35.11 -38.24
N GLU A 280 23.21 36.12 -37.56
CA GLU A 280 23.52 36.08 -36.12
C GLU A 280 24.53 34.99 -35.69
N ASN A 281 25.40 34.53 -36.60
CA ASN A 281 26.39 33.51 -36.31
C ASN A 281 27.71 34.11 -35.80
N THR A 282 28.34 33.45 -34.81
CA THR A 282 29.71 33.73 -34.35
C THR A 282 30.64 32.59 -34.76
N LEU A 283 31.45 32.80 -35.80
CA LEU A 283 32.37 31.82 -36.36
C LEU A 283 33.82 32.27 -36.10
N MET A 284 34.62 31.48 -35.37
CA MET A 284 36.02 31.83 -35.10
C MET A 284 36.94 30.63 -35.30
N GLY A 285 38.01 30.81 -36.09
CA GLY A 285 39.00 29.78 -36.43
C GLY A 285 39.00 29.43 -37.92
N MET A 286 40.14 28.90 -38.41
CA MET A 286 40.30 28.54 -39.82
C MET A 286 39.25 27.51 -40.25
N GLN A 287 38.52 27.80 -41.33
CA GLN A 287 37.43 26.97 -41.87
C GLN A 287 36.27 26.67 -40.88
N SER A 288 36.12 27.47 -39.80
CA SER A 288 34.93 27.36 -38.93
C SER A 288 33.67 27.70 -39.73
N GLY A 289 32.67 26.80 -39.69
CA GLY A 289 31.40 26.94 -40.41
C GLY A 289 31.54 27.11 -41.94
N SER A 290 32.62 26.63 -42.56
CA SER A 290 32.96 27.01 -43.95
C SER A 290 31.91 26.66 -44.99
N ALA A 291 31.06 25.66 -44.73
CA ALA A 291 30.02 25.18 -45.64
C ALA A 291 28.59 25.59 -45.23
N ILE A 292 28.41 26.44 -44.20
CA ILE A 292 27.06 26.91 -43.81
C ILE A 292 26.40 27.56 -45.03
N ILE A 293 25.12 27.26 -45.26
CA ILE A 293 24.32 27.78 -46.36
C ILE A 293 23.20 28.65 -45.79
N SER A 294 22.44 28.17 -44.80
CA SER A 294 21.22 28.84 -44.30
C SER A 294 20.95 28.70 -42.79
N GLY A 295 21.98 28.44 -41.98
CA GLY A 295 21.84 28.28 -40.52
C GLY A 295 22.10 29.57 -39.76
N SER A 296 21.26 29.89 -38.76
CA SER A 296 21.32 31.11 -37.96
C SER A 296 21.55 30.85 -36.46
N ASN A 297 22.01 31.87 -35.73
CA ASN A 297 22.27 31.80 -34.28
C ASN A 297 23.28 30.71 -33.85
N ASN A 298 24.24 30.36 -34.71
CA ASN A 298 25.27 29.36 -34.40
C ASN A 298 26.56 30.00 -33.86
N THR A 299 27.16 29.41 -32.82
CA THR A 299 28.47 29.80 -32.26
C THR A 299 29.48 28.68 -32.50
N LEU A 300 30.38 28.82 -33.48
CA LEU A 300 31.36 27.81 -33.89
C LEU A 300 32.79 28.33 -33.69
N ILE A 301 33.49 27.83 -32.68
CA ILE A 301 34.82 28.31 -32.27
C ILE A 301 35.85 27.18 -32.30
N GLY A 302 36.78 27.24 -33.25
CA GLY A 302 37.88 26.31 -33.45
C GLY A 302 38.26 26.17 -34.93
N LYS A 303 39.38 25.48 -35.21
CA LYS A 303 39.73 25.11 -36.58
C LYS A 303 38.79 23.99 -37.04
N ASN A 304 38.24 24.08 -38.25
CA ASN A 304 37.34 23.09 -38.86
C ASN A 304 36.04 22.80 -38.07
N THR A 305 35.68 23.64 -37.09
CA THR A 305 34.45 23.47 -36.31
C THR A 305 33.23 23.61 -37.23
N GLY A 306 32.34 22.61 -37.27
CA GLY A 306 31.21 22.58 -38.20
C GLY A 306 31.60 22.77 -39.68
N ARG A 307 32.77 22.29 -40.12
CA ARG A 307 33.33 22.64 -41.45
C ARG A 307 32.40 22.28 -42.62
N ILE A 308 31.72 21.13 -42.57
CA ILE A 308 30.76 20.69 -43.62
C ILE A 308 29.28 20.92 -43.25
N PHE A 309 29.02 21.57 -42.11
CA PHE A 309 27.68 21.88 -41.63
C PHE A 309 27.00 22.87 -42.58
N THR A 310 25.89 22.46 -43.21
CA THR A 310 25.22 23.24 -44.27
C THR A 310 23.98 23.98 -43.82
N THR A 311 23.13 23.40 -42.98
CA THR A 311 21.87 24.01 -42.51
C THR A 311 21.56 23.59 -41.07
N GLY A 312 20.94 24.47 -40.30
CA GLY A 312 20.55 24.23 -38.91
C GLY A 312 20.82 25.43 -38.00
N ASP A 313 20.02 25.56 -36.95
CA ASP A 313 19.99 26.77 -36.12
C ASP A 313 20.38 26.49 -34.65
N ASN A 314 20.83 27.52 -33.94
CA ASN A 314 21.07 27.50 -32.49
C ASN A 314 22.15 26.48 -32.02
N ASN A 315 23.12 26.12 -32.85
CA ASN A 315 24.20 25.21 -32.45
C ASN A 315 25.37 25.95 -31.82
N THR A 316 25.91 25.42 -30.73
CA THR A 316 27.16 25.88 -30.10
C THR A 316 28.22 24.79 -30.18
N MET A 317 29.34 25.05 -30.84
CA MET A 317 30.45 24.11 -30.99
C MET A 317 31.77 24.80 -30.65
N LEU A 318 32.55 24.23 -29.74
CA LEU A 318 33.81 24.78 -29.25
C LEU A 318 34.89 23.69 -29.23
N GLY A 319 35.83 23.76 -30.17
CA GLY A 319 36.94 22.81 -30.27
C GLY A 319 37.38 22.57 -31.71
N VAL A 320 38.65 22.17 -31.88
CA VAL A 320 39.20 21.78 -33.19
C VAL A 320 38.44 20.56 -33.70
N ASP A 321 37.98 20.62 -34.96
CA ASP A 321 37.18 19.60 -35.65
C ASP A 321 35.85 19.23 -34.94
N ALA A 322 35.38 19.98 -33.93
CA ALA A 322 34.10 19.72 -33.28
C ALA A 322 32.94 19.86 -34.30
N GLY A 323 32.08 18.85 -34.38
CA GLY A 323 31.01 18.75 -35.40
C GLY A 323 31.48 18.80 -36.86
N ASN A 324 32.76 18.50 -37.18
CA ASN A 324 33.33 18.63 -38.54
C ASN A 324 32.53 17.91 -39.63
N VAL A 325 31.85 16.80 -39.32
CA VAL A 325 31.03 16.02 -40.29
C VAL A 325 29.52 16.20 -40.15
N LEU A 326 29.05 17.12 -39.31
CA LEU A 326 27.62 17.33 -39.07
C LEU A 326 26.92 17.78 -40.36
N SER A 327 25.87 17.07 -40.77
CA SER A 327 25.12 17.36 -42.00
C SER A 327 23.89 18.24 -41.76
N GLY A 328 23.35 18.79 -42.84
CA GLY A 328 22.30 19.80 -42.81
C GLY A 328 20.97 19.30 -42.22
N GLY A 329 20.39 20.13 -41.36
CA GLY A 329 19.19 19.90 -40.57
C GLY A 329 19.47 20.09 -39.07
N SER A 330 20.66 19.63 -38.67
CA SER A 330 21.11 19.51 -37.28
C SER A 330 21.03 20.83 -36.48
N SER A 331 20.11 20.91 -35.52
CA SER A 331 19.79 22.14 -34.77
C SER A 331 19.83 21.94 -33.25
N GLY A 332 20.11 23.00 -32.50
CA GLY A 332 20.08 23.00 -31.03
C GLY A 332 21.19 22.19 -30.33
N ASN A 333 22.29 21.87 -31.01
CA ASN A 333 23.35 21.03 -30.47
C ASN A 333 24.41 21.82 -29.69
N LEU A 334 25.00 21.19 -28.66
CA LEU A 334 26.09 21.74 -27.84
C LEU A 334 27.29 20.76 -27.83
N PHE A 335 28.31 21.03 -28.64
CA PHE A 335 29.52 20.19 -28.76
C PHE A 335 30.74 20.91 -28.18
N LEU A 336 31.26 20.43 -27.05
CA LEU A 336 32.38 21.05 -26.32
C LEU A 336 33.59 20.11 -26.26
N GLY A 337 34.74 20.61 -26.69
CA GLY A 337 36.04 19.93 -26.68
C GLY A 337 36.52 19.49 -28.07
N ALA A 338 37.80 19.14 -28.17
CA ALA A 338 38.43 18.77 -29.44
C ALA A 338 37.82 17.46 -30.00
N TYR A 339 37.47 17.45 -31.28
CA TYR A 339 36.82 16.34 -31.98
C TYR A 339 35.42 15.95 -31.44
N SER A 340 34.84 16.70 -30.50
CA SER A 340 33.50 16.46 -29.96
C SER A 340 32.44 16.45 -31.08
N GLY A 341 31.67 15.38 -31.19
CA GLY A 341 30.68 15.19 -32.26
C GLY A 341 31.25 15.09 -33.68
N SER A 342 32.59 15.00 -33.87
CA SER A 342 33.25 15.03 -35.19
C SER A 342 33.00 13.81 -36.08
N ASN A 343 32.36 12.79 -35.53
CA ASN A 343 31.91 11.54 -36.16
C ASN A 343 30.38 11.48 -36.34
N ILE A 344 29.63 12.47 -35.83
CA ILE A 344 28.16 12.47 -35.84
C ILE A 344 27.67 13.20 -37.09
N ALA A 345 27.04 12.46 -38.00
CA ALA A 345 26.54 13.00 -39.27
C ALA A 345 25.19 13.71 -39.14
N SER A 346 24.38 13.42 -38.12
CA SER A 346 23.09 14.07 -37.86
C SER A 346 22.88 14.12 -36.35
N ALA A 347 22.53 15.29 -35.82
CA ALA A 347 22.23 15.48 -34.41
C ALA A 347 21.20 16.61 -34.26
N ASP A 348 20.17 16.41 -33.45
CA ASP A 348 19.22 17.45 -33.10
C ASP A 348 19.08 17.45 -31.58
N ASN A 349 19.18 18.63 -30.96
CA ASN A 349 19.05 18.82 -29.52
C ASN A 349 20.01 17.96 -28.67
N LEU A 350 21.25 17.69 -29.13
CA LEU A 350 22.21 16.86 -28.40
C LEU A 350 23.34 17.65 -27.71
N LEU A 351 23.79 17.15 -26.56
CA LEU A 351 24.96 17.60 -25.82
C LEU A 351 26.10 16.57 -25.94
N TYR A 352 27.30 17.01 -26.30
CA TYR A 352 28.54 16.21 -26.23
C TYR A 352 29.65 17.05 -25.57
N ILE A 353 30.17 16.59 -24.43
CA ILE A 353 31.35 17.19 -23.78
C ILE A 353 32.46 16.13 -23.75
N GLU A 354 33.47 16.30 -24.60
CA GLU A 354 34.48 15.27 -24.90
C GLU A 354 35.70 15.87 -25.61
N ASN A 355 36.91 15.33 -25.40
CA ASN A 355 38.13 15.71 -26.14
C ASN A 355 38.61 14.62 -27.12
N SER A 356 37.67 13.87 -27.68
CA SER A 356 37.86 12.75 -28.60
C SER A 356 36.67 12.64 -29.57
N ASN A 357 36.79 11.74 -30.55
CA ASN A 357 35.70 11.37 -31.47
C ASN A 357 34.95 10.10 -31.02
N SER A 358 34.86 9.87 -29.71
CA SER A 358 34.18 8.71 -29.12
C SER A 358 32.66 8.73 -29.36
N ASN A 359 32.06 7.54 -29.50
CA ASN A 359 30.60 7.35 -29.45
C ASN A 359 30.04 7.44 -28.02
N THR A 360 30.90 7.39 -27.01
CA THR A 360 30.56 7.46 -25.58
C THR A 360 31.33 8.64 -24.95
N PRO A 361 30.86 9.88 -25.11
CA PRO A 361 31.52 11.06 -24.57
C PRO A 361 31.39 11.13 -23.04
N LEU A 362 32.34 11.78 -22.36
CA LEU A 362 32.32 11.93 -20.89
C LEU A 362 30.95 12.39 -20.37
N ILE A 363 30.36 13.39 -21.03
CA ILE A 363 28.95 13.76 -20.85
C ILE A 363 28.26 13.76 -22.21
N TRP A 364 27.20 12.98 -22.32
CA TRP A 364 26.22 13.00 -23.40
C TRP A 364 24.91 13.57 -22.86
N GLY A 365 24.11 14.23 -23.70
CA GLY A 365 22.74 14.57 -23.35
C GLY A 365 21.85 14.69 -24.57
N ASP A 366 20.56 14.60 -24.31
CA ASP A 366 19.46 14.73 -25.25
C ASP A 366 18.44 15.69 -24.62
N PHE A 367 18.43 16.92 -25.11
CA PHE A 367 17.55 17.99 -24.65
C PHE A 367 16.10 17.82 -25.15
N ALA A 368 15.82 16.90 -26.07
CA ALA A 368 14.46 16.58 -26.48
C ALA A 368 13.78 15.58 -25.52
N ASN A 369 14.58 14.76 -24.81
CA ASN A 369 14.13 13.76 -23.84
C ASN A 369 14.59 14.06 -22.40
N ASP A 370 14.98 15.31 -22.09
CA ASP A 370 15.48 15.77 -20.77
C ASP A 370 16.53 14.82 -20.13
N THR A 371 17.36 14.19 -20.95
CA THR A 371 18.25 13.09 -20.53
C THR A 371 19.72 13.51 -20.56
N VAL A 372 20.46 13.18 -19.49
CA VAL A 372 21.93 13.31 -19.45
C VAL A 372 22.53 11.95 -19.06
N LYS A 373 23.56 11.52 -19.79
CA LYS A 373 24.35 10.32 -19.49
C LYS A 373 25.81 10.71 -19.26
N VAL A 374 26.37 10.27 -18.14
CA VAL A 374 27.80 10.42 -17.86
C VAL A 374 28.45 9.06 -18.11
N TYR A 375 29.26 8.95 -19.17
CA TYR A 375 29.94 7.69 -19.52
C TYR A 375 31.26 7.50 -18.74
N GLY A 376 31.76 8.56 -18.10
CA GLY A 376 32.81 8.48 -17.07
C GLY A 376 32.23 8.30 -15.66
N THR A 377 33.07 8.48 -14.65
CA THR A 377 32.64 8.47 -13.25
C THR A 377 31.91 9.76 -12.87
N LEU A 378 30.66 9.65 -12.45
CA LEU A 378 29.92 10.75 -11.80
C LEU A 378 30.14 10.70 -10.29
N GLY A 379 30.93 11.64 -9.76
CA GLY A 379 31.07 11.85 -8.32
C GLY A 379 30.02 12.85 -7.80
N VAL A 380 29.21 12.44 -6.81
CA VAL A 380 28.19 13.30 -6.19
C VAL A 380 28.60 13.60 -4.75
N ARG A 381 29.32 14.72 -4.57
CA ARG A 381 30.20 15.01 -3.40
C ARG A 381 31.36 14.00 -3.31
N ASP A 382 32.28 14.24 -2.38
CA ASP A 382 33.53 13.46 -2.19
C ASP A 382 33.30 12.02 -1.67
N GLU A 383 32.06 11.50 -1.78
CA GLU A 383 31.53 10.41 -0.96
C GLU A 383 30.58 9.46 -1.73
N PHE A 384 30.27 9.69 -3.01
CA PHE A 384 29.50 8.72 -3.81
C PHE A 384 29.97 8.62 -5.26
N THR A 385 30.59 7.48 -5.60
CA THR A 385 31.00 7.10 -6.96
C THR A 385 30.06 6.04 -7.53
N PHE A 386 29.30 6.38 -8.57
CA PHE A 386 28.39 5.45 -9.25
C PHE A 386 29.12 4.52 -10.25
N PRO A 387 28.63 3.27 -10.47
CA PRO A 387 29.12 2.39 -11.52
C PRO A 387 28.96 2.98 -12.93
N ASN A 388 29.88 2.67 -13.83
CA ASN A 388 29.83 3.05 -15.25
C ASN A 388 29.25 1.97 -16.18
N THR A 389 28.58 0.96 -15.61
CA THR A 389 27.87 -0.12 -16.32
C THR A 389 26.48 -0.30 -15.72
N ASP A 390 25.50 -0.66 -16.54
CA ASP A 390 24.16 -1.02 -16.06
C ASP A 390 24.19 -2.30 -15.21
N GLY A 391 23.27 -2.41 -14.25
CA GLY A 391 23.05 -3.64 -13.50
C GLY A 391 22.28 -4.67 -14.32
N THR A 392 22.59 -5.96 -14.15
CA THR A 392 21.78 -7.05 -14.71
C THR A 392 20.48 -7.23 -13.92
N ALA A 393 19.56 -8.05 -14.43
CA ALA A 393 18.42 -8.52 -13.64
C ALA A 393 18.90 -9.10 -12.29
N ASN A 394 18.13 -8.85 -11.23
CA ASN A 394 18.43 -9.24 -9.85
C ASN A 394 19.75 -8.65 -9.30
N GLN A 395 20.11 -7.43 -9.69
CA GLN A 395 21.13 -6.63 -8.99
C GLN A 395 20.50 -5.41 -8.32
N VAL A 396 21.05 -5.03 -7.16
CA VAL A 396 20.72 -3.80 -6.44
C VAL A 396 21.96 -2.93 -6.32
N LEU A 397 21.73 -1.62 -6.23
CA LEU A 397 22.79 -0.64 -6.08
C LEU A 397 23.09 -0.46 -4.58
N GLN A 398 24.26 -0.92 -4.14
CA GLN A 398 24.69 -0.88 -2.73
C GLN A 398 25.90 0.02 -2.54
N THR A 399 26.01 0.67 -1.37
CA THR A 399 27.21 1.39 -0.95
C THR A 399 27.98 0.59 0.09
N ASP A 400 29.31 0.70 0.07
CA ASP A 400 30.21 0.12 1.08
C ASP A 400 30.30 0.94 2.38
N GLY A 401 29.64 2.10 2.45
CA GLY A 401 29.70 3.02 3.58
C GLY A 401 30.91 3.96 3.59
N ASP A 402 31.95 3.64 2.81
CA ASP A 402 33.13 4.49 2.54
C ASP A 402 32.97 5.32 1.24
N GLY A 403 31.84 5.17 0.55
CA GLY A 403 31.41 6.03 -0.54
C GLY A 403 31.58 5.48 -1.96
N ASN A 404 31.93 4.19 -2.08
CA ASN A 404 31.79 3.50 -3.35
C ASN A 404 30.37 2.97 -3.48
N VAL A 405 29.82 3.03 -4.69
CA VAL A 405 28.50 2.48 -5.02
C VAL A 405 28.70 1.41 -6.09
N SER A 406 28.12 0.23 -5.90
CA SER A 406 28.33 -0.93 -6.78
C SER A 406 27.03 -1.68 -7.06
N TRP A 407 26.95 -2.30 -8.24
CA TRP A 407 25.88 -3.27 -8.55
C TRP A 407 26.22 -4.59 -7.87
N SER A 408 25.59 -4.82 -6.73
CA SER A 408 25.64 -6.08 -6.03
C SER A 408 24.55 -6.99 -6.58
N SER A 409 24.89 -8.21 -6.98
CA SER A 409 23.88 -9.24 -7.22
C SER A 409 23.08 -9.47 -5.94
N VAL A 410 21.75 -9.51 -6.05
CA VAL A 410 20.85 -10.04 -5.01
C VAL A 410 20.98 -11.56 -4.99
N GLY A 411 22.19 -12.07 -4.75
CA GLY A 411 22.35 -13.29 -3.97
C GLY A 411 21.85 -12.89 -2.59
N GLY A 412 20.69 -13.42 -2.20
CA GLY A 412 19.83 -12.82 -1.18
C GLY A 412 20.62 -12.28 0.00
N ALA A 413 20.38 -11.02 0.37
CA ALA A 413 20.81 -10.52 1.66
C ALA A 413 19.95 -11.22 2.71
N THR A 414 20.33 -12.46 3.06
CA THR A 414 19.53 -13.32 3.93
C THR A 414 19.69 -12.95 5.39
N SER A 415 20.58 -11.99 5.72
CA SER A 415 20.81 -11.43 7.05
C SER A 415 20.95 -9.89 7.02
N ILE A 416 20.53 -9.26 8.13
CA ILE A 416 21.04 -7.98 8.64
C ILE A 416 21.81 -8.33 9.90
N GLU A 417 23.12 -8.10 9.91
CA GLU A 417 24.02 -8.53 10.99
C GLU A 417 24.86 -7.37 11.54
N ASP A 418 25.36 -7.52 12.76
CA ASP A 418 26.28 -6.59 13.40
C ASP A 418 27.75 -6.90 13.10
N ALA A 419 28.68 -6.11 13.67
CA ALA A 419 30.06 -6.04 13.20
C ALA A 419 30.92 -7.29 13.49
N ASP A 420 30.53 -8.14 14.43
CA ASP A 420 31.13 -9.45 14.68
C ASP A 420 30.23 -10.62 14.23
N GLY A 421 29.06 -10.33 13.66
CA GLY A 421 28.12 -11.29 13.07
C GLY A 421 27.43 -12.18 14.10
N ASP A 422 27.44 -11.78 15.38
CA ASP A 422 26.84 -12.55 16.46
C ASP A 422 25.32 -12.30 16.55
N THR A 423 24.87 -11.10 16.20
CA THR A 423 23.47 -10.69 16.22
C THR A 423 22.97 -10.46 14.80
N LYS A 424 22.05 -11.34 14.34
CA LYS A 424 21.54 -11.36 12.97
C LYS A 424 20.00 -11.41 12.91
N ILE A 425 19.40 -10.60 12.04
CA ILE A 425 17.99 -10.75 11.61
C ILE A 425 18.02 -11.43 10.25
N GLN A 426 17.47 -12.63 10.12
CA GLN A 426 17.55 -13.39 8.87
C GLN A 426 16.21 -13.57 8.17
N VAL A 427 16.24 -13.93 6.89
CA VAL A 427 15.06 -14.29 6.08
C VAL A 427 15.18 -15.66 5.39
N GLU A 428 16.38 -16.20 5.21
CA GLU A 428 16.62 -17.53 4.62
C GLU A 428 17.92 -18.14 5.22
N GLU A 429 17.87 -19.36 5.80
CA GLU A 429 19.08 -20.15 6.11
C GLU A 429 19.29 -21.29 5.10
N THR A 430 18.20 -21.88 4.62
CA THR A 430 18.17 -22.68 3.39
C THR A 430 17.12 -22.11 2.44
N GLY A 431 17.16 -22.47 1.16
CA GLY A 431 16.33 -21.79 0.15
C GLY A 431 14.85 -22.21 0.19
N ASP A 432 13.97 -21.20 0.14
CA ASP A 432 12.50 -21.33 0.14
C ASP A 432 11.95 -21.66 1.55
N GLU A 433 12.58 -21.12 2.59
CA GLU A 433 12.13 -21.32 3.97
C GLU A 433 11.00 -20.38 4.40
N ASP A 434 10.83 -19.20 3.76
CA ASP A 434 9.80 -18.20 4.09
C ASP A 434 9.78 -17.76 5.58
N ILE A 435 10.94 -17.84 6.27
CA ILE A 435 11.05 -17.63 7.73
C ILE A 435 11.97 -16.47 8.10
N ILE A 436 11.40 -15.46 8.75
CA ILE A 436 12.16 -14.35 9.35
C ILE A 436 12.67 -14.77 10.73
N ARG A 437 13.97 -14.68 11.01
CA ARG A 437 14.61 -15.06 12.29
C ARG A 437 15.27 -13.86 12.97
N PHE A 438 15.43 -13.94 14.29
CA PHE A 438 16.22 -13.02 15.10
C PHE A 438 17.14 -13.86 15.99
N ASP A 439 18.43 -13.85 15.68
CA ASP A 439 19.42 -14.69 16.33
C ASP A 439 20.47 -13.83 17.04
N MET A 440 20.99 -14.35 18.14
CA MET A 440 22.04 -13.70 18.93
C MET A 440 22.99 -14.77 19.46
N ALA A 441 24.30 -14.58 19.26
CA ALA A 441 25.34 -15.56 19.52
C ALA A 441 25.04 -16.98 18.97
N GLY A 442 24.41 -17.05 17.77
CA GLY A 442 24.06 -18.31 17.11
C GLY A 442 22.87 -19.07 17.71
N THR A 443 22.05 -18.43 18.55
CA THR A 443 20.78 -18.97 19.05
C THR A 443 19.60 -18.18 18.46
N GLU A 444 18.64 -18.86 17.82
CA GLU A 444 17.37 -18.24 17.41
C GLU A 444 16.56 -17.85 18.65
N PHE A 445 16.09 -16.60 18.74
CA PHE A 445 15.25 -16.10 19.85
C PHE A 445 13.82 -15.77 19.41
N PHE A 446 13.64 -15.33 18.17
CA PHE A 446 12.32 -15.16 17.56
C PHE A 446 12.34 -15.70 16.13
N ARG A 447 11.25 -16.35 15.70
CA ARG A 447 10.98 -16.60 14.29
C ARG A 447 9.58 -16.13 13.89
N MET A 448 9.41 -15.78 12.62
CA MET A 448 8.12 -15.60 11.98
C MET A 448 7.96 -16.69 10.92
N ASP A 449 7.00 -17.57 11.12
CA ASP A 449 6.74 -18.77 10.31
C ASP A 449 5.22 -18.94 10.15
N SER A 450 4.72 -19.16 8.93
CA SER A 450 3.31 -19.51 8.69
C SER A 450 2.30 -18.56 9.35
N GLY A 451 2.61 -17.25 9.39
CA GLY A 451 1.79 -16.22 10.05
C GLY A 451 1.89 -16.15 11.58
N ARG A 452 2.76 -16.94 12.21
CA ARG A 452 3.00 -16.98 13.66
C ARG A 452 4.33 -16.30 14.00
N ILE A 453 4.33 -15.39 14.99
CA ILE A 453 5.54 -14.96 15.68
C ILE A 453 5.78 -15.92 16.86
N GLU A 454 6.90 -16.61 16.87
CA GLU A 454 7.25 -17.63 17.86
C GLU A 454 8.51 -17.21 18.64
N VAL A 455 8.42 -17.22 19.97
CA VAL A 455 9.57 -16.99 20.85
C VAL A 455 10.29 -18.31 21.06
N ILE A 456 11.50 -18.42 20.54
CA ILE A 456 12.32 -19.64 20.66
C ILE A 456 13.16 -19.52 21.93
N ASN A 457 12.83 -20.36 22.91
CA ASN A 457 13.66 -20.61 24.09
C ASN A 457 13.31 -22.00 24.65
N PRO A 458 14.23 -22.68 25.36
CA PRO A 458 14.01 -24.04 25.87
C PRO A 458 12.78 -24.18 26.79
N ASN A 459 12.30 -23.06 27.34
CA ASN A 459 11.23 -23.00 28.33
C ASN A 459 9.88 -22.59 27.74
N ARG A 460 9.79 -22.32 26.44
CA ARG A 460 8.56 -21.87 25.75
C ARG A 460 7.91 -20.65 26.41
N ALA A 461 8.73 -19.78 26.98
CA ALA A 461 8.27 -18.63 27.74
C ALA A 461 8.13 -17.39 26.85
N ILE A 462 7.07 -16.61 27.04
CA ILE A 462 6.92 -15.29 26.38
C ILE A 462 7.40 -14.24 27.38
N VAL A 463 8.58 -13.66 27.13
CA VAL A 463 9.24 -12.73 28.06
C VAL A 463 9.46 -11.38 27.38
N ILE A 464 8.85 -10.32 27.91
CA ILE A 464 8.86 -8.98 27.31
C ILE A 464 9.07 -7.92 28.41
N GLY A 465 10.20 -7.21 28.35
CA GLY A 465 10.53 -6.09 29.24
C GLY A 465 11.80 -6.31 30.06
N GLN A 466 12.39 -5.21 30.53
CA GLN A 466 13.66 -5.24 31.28
C GLN A 466 13.55 -6.10 32.55
N ASP A 467 14.47 -7.05 32.73
CA ASP A 467 14.49 -8.03 33.84
C ASP A 467 13.22 -8.89 33.99
N ALA A 468 12.29 -8.87 33.03
CA ALA A 468 11.18 -9.83 33.00
C ALA A 468 11.76 -11.25 32.87
N GLY A 469 11.23 -12.21 33.63
CA GLY A 469 11.62 -13.63 33.51
C GLY A 469 13.13 -13.92 33.57
N ASN A 470 13.94 -13.12 34.27
CA ASN A 470 15.41 -13.22 34.22
C ASN A 470 15.93 -14.62 34.63
N ASN A 471 15.41 -15.20 35.72
CA ASN A 471 15.69 -16.59 36.09
C ASN A 471 14.98 -17.59 35.16
N LEU A 472 13.84 -17.20 34.59
CA LEU A 472 13.02 -18.05 33.75
C LEU A 472 13.69 -18.40 32.42
N VAL A 473 14.30 -17.42 31.73
CA VAL A 473 15.06 -17.67 30.49
C VAL A 473 16.37 -18.44 30.71
N ARG A 474 16.70 -18.77 31.97
CA ARG A 474 17.94 -19.45 32.39
C ARG A 474 17.71 -20.79 33.11
N SER A 475 16.46 -21.15 33.42
CA SER A 475 16.12 -22.31 34.25
C SER A 475 15.37 -23.38 33.46
N VAL A 476 15.87 -24.62 33.43
CA VAL A 476 15.23 -25.76 32.72
C VAL A 476 13.89 -26.24 33.32
N GLY A 477 13.42 -25.65 34.42
CA GLY A 477 12.14 -25.98 35.06
C GLY A 477 10.98 -25.04 34.73
N GLY A 478 11.26 -23.85 34.22
CA GLY A 478 10.32 -22.72 34.14
C GLY A 478 9.41 -22.73 32.91
N LEU A 479 8.75 -23.85 32.60
CA LEU A 479 8.05 -24.04 31.33
C LEU A 479 6.77 -23.20 31.18
N ASN A 480 6.48 -22.77 29.95
CA ASN A 480 5.20 -22.19 29.48
C ASN A 480 4.71 -20.91 30.22
N ASN A 481 5.59 -20.11 30.81
CA ASN A 481 5.16 -18.88 31.48
C ASN A 481 5.07 -17.68 30.50
N ILE A 482 4.19 -16.73 30.82
CA ILE A 482 4.15 -15.40 30.21
C ILE A 482 4.65 -14.39 31.24
N ALA A 483 5.61 -13.54 30.88
CA ALA A 483 6.19 -12.51 31.73
C ALA A 483 6.37 -11.19 30.97
N ILE A 484 5.40 -10.28 31.13
CA ILE A 484 5.33 -9.02 30.40
C ILE A 484 5.37 -7.85 31.40
N GLY A 485 6.35 -6.97 31.25
CA GLY A 485 6.56 -5.80 32.11
C GLY A 485 7.84 -5.87 32.92
N ASN A 486 8.37 -4.70 33.31
CA ASN A 486 9.65 -4.62 34.02
C ASN A 486 9.60 -5.39 35.35
N LEU A 487 10.61 -6.25 35.56
CA LEU A 487 10.77 -7.14 36.72
C LEU A 487 9.64 -8.18 36.92
N SER A 488 8.75 -8.36 35.93
CA SER A 488 7.67 -9.35 35.97
C SER A 488 8.23 -10.78 36.03
N ASN A 489 7.80 -11.57 37.02
CA ASN A 489 8.28 -12.93 37.30
C ASN A 489 9.81 -13.07 37.27
N ARG A 490 10.54 -12.07 37.79
CA ARG A 490 12.01 -11.99 37.70
C ARG A 490 12.71 -13.24 38.24
N ASN A 491 12.27 -13.71 39.41
CA ASN A 491 12.96 -14.75 40.16
C ASN A 491 12.40 -16.17 39.93
N GLY A 492 11.21 -16.29 39.34
CA GLY A 492 10.45 -17.54 39.29
C GLY A 492 11.12 -18.64 38.47
N THR A 493 11.04 -19.86 38.99
CA THR A 493 11.44 -21.09 38.29
C THR A 493 10.31 -22.11 38.13
N GLY A 494 9.11 -21.76 38.61
CA GLY A 494 7.89 -22.53 38.37
C GLY A 494 7.32 -22.33 36.97
N ARG A 495 6.25 -23.06 36.68
CA ARG A 495 5.67 -23.24 35.33
C ARG A 495 4.24 -22.74 35.23
N ASP A 496 3.82 -22.51 33.98
CA ASP A 496 2.44 -22.24 33.60
C ASP A 496 1.83 -20.98 34.27
N ASN A 497 2.66 -20.00 34.69
CA ASN A 497 2.21 -18.72 35.23
C ASN A 497 2.04 -17.65 34.14
N VAL A 498 1.00 -16.82 34.25
CA VAL A 498 0.76 -15.65 33.37
C VAL A 498 0.96 -14.38 34.17
N THR A 499 1.96 -13.58 33.83
CA THR A 499 2.35 -12.38 34.60
C THR A 499 2.47 -11.17 33.69
N ILE A 500 1.68 -10.13 33.97
CA ILE A 500 1.54 -8.93 33.12
C ILE A 500 1.47 -7.69 34.02
N GLY A 501 2.59 -6.98 34.18
CA GLY A 501 2.68 -5.78 34.99
C GLY A 501 4.04 -5.57 35.65
N TYR A 502 4.28 -4.35 36.14
CA TYR A 502 5.49 -4.03 36.91
C TYR A 502 5.49 -4.78 38.25
N ASN A 503 6.59 -5.47 38.57
CA ASN A 503 6.76 -6.29 39.78
C ASN A 503 5.69 -7.40 39.98
N ALA A 504 4.93 -7.79 38.95
CA ALA A 504 3.99 -8.91 39.07
C ALA A 504 4.75 -10.22 39.33
N LEU A 505 4.34 -11.01 40.33
CA LEU A 505 4.95 -12.30 40.72
C LEU A 505 6.47 -12.24 41.00
N GLN A 506 7.03 -11.09 41.41
CA GLN A 506 8.48 -10.86 41.48
C GLN A 506 9.23 -11.85 42.38
N SER A 507 8.69 -12.18 43.56
CA SER A 507 9.35 -12.99 44.59
C SER A 507 9.12 -14.50 44.45
N SER A 508 8.42 -14.94 43.41
CA SER A 508 8.22 -16.37 43.14
C SER A 508 9.55 -17.11 43.04
N THR A 509 9.59 -18.29 43.65
CA THR A 509 10.69 -19.24 43.49
C THR A 509 10.21 -20.50 42.78
N THR A 510 9.14 -21.14 43.29
CA THR A 510 8.63 -22.44 42.80
C THR A 510 7.12 -22.47 42.55
N SER A 511 6.45 -21.30 42.53
CA SER A 511 5.01 -21.22 42.33
C SER A 511 4.59 -21.54 40.89
N ASN A 512 3.50 -22.29 40.71
CA ASN A 512 2.98 -22.72 39.41
C ASN A 512 1.53 -22.27 39.22
N GLU A 513 1.08 -22.19 37.96
CA GLU A 513 -0.33 -21.99 37.59
C GLU A 513 -0.95 -20.67 38.11
N ASN A 514 -0.15 -19.64 38.38
CA ASN A 514 -0.66 -18.34 38.85
C ASN A 514 -0.89 -17.35 37.71
N VAL A 515 -1.98 -16.59 37.78
CA VAL A 515 -2.27 -15.44 36.91
C VAL A 515 -2.08 -14.16 37.72
N ALA A 516 -1.16 -13.28 37.32
CA ALA A 516 -0.84 -12.02 38.01
C ALA A 516 -0.88 -10.84 37.02
N ILE A 517 -2.03 -10.19 36.90
CA ILE A 517 -2.25 -9.10 35.94
C ILE A 517 -2.43 -7.78 36.69
N GLY A 518 -1.44 -6.90 36.59
CA GLY A 518 -1.41 -5.59 37.25
C GLY A 518 -0.10 -5.31 37.96
N THR A 519 0.07 -4.05 38.39
CA THR A 519 1.26 -3.61 39.13
C THR A 519 1.28 -4.22 40.52
N ARG A 520 2.38 -4.90 40.90
CA ARG A 520 2.58 -5.55 42.21
C ARG A 520 1.55 -6.63 42.54
N THR A 521 0.96 -7.25 41.53
CA THR A 521 0.02 -8.36 41.72
C THR A 521 0.80 -9.62 42.09
N LEU A 522 0.39 -10.30 43.17
CA LEU A 522 1.08 -11.49 43.71
C LEU A 522 2.60 -11.28 43.94
N GLU A 523 3.03 -10.06 44.29
CA GLU A 523 4.46 -9.65 44.36
C GLU A 523 5.32 -10.56 45.26
N ASP A 524 4.81 -10.98 46.42
CA ASP A 524 5.58 -11.67 47.47
C ASP A 524 5.35 -13.20 47.55
N ILE A 525 4.58 -13.79 46.63
CA ILE A 525 4.30 -15.24 46.67
C ILE A 525 5.57 -16.06 46.47
N THR A 526 5.82 -17.04 47.35
CA THR A 526 7.08 -17.82 47.31
C THR A 526 6.90 -19.20 46.69
N SER A 527 5.84 -19.93 47.06
CA SER A 527 5.60 -21.32 46.65
C SER A 527 4.12 -21.73 46.45
N GLY A 528 3.15 -20.89 46.78
CA GLY A 528 1.72 -21.19 46.60
C GLY A 528 1.29 -21.19 45.13
N GLY A 529 0.39 -22.10 44.72
CA GLY A 529 0.03 -22.31 43.31
C GLY A 529 -1.45 -22.09 42.98
N GLY A 530 -1.77 -21.90 41.70
CA GLY A 530 -3.14 -21.81 41.20
C GLY A 530 -3.88 -20.51 41.56
N ASN A 531 -3.16 -19.42 41.90
CA ASN A 531 -3.81 -18.16 42.31
C ASN A 531 -4.05 -17.22 41.12
N THR A 532 -5.22 -16.58 41.07
CA THR A 532 -5.56 -15.54 40.07
C THR A 532 -5.65 -14.17 40.75
N GLY A 533 -4.63 -13.33 40.58
CA GLY A 533 -4.64 -11.92 40.94
C GLY A 533 -4.86 -11.03 39.71
N ILE A 534 -5.84 -10.12 39.74
CA ILE A 534 -6.07 -9.12 38.70
C ILE A 534 -6.34 -7.76 39.36
N GLY A 535 -5.41 -6.80 39.19
CA GLY A 535 -5.50 -5.45 39.73
C GLY A 535 -4.28 -5.05 40.57
N THR A 536 -4.06 -3.74 40.72
CA THR A 536 -2.89 -3.20 41.43
C THR A 536 -2.85 -3.69 42.88
N ALA A 537 -1.74 -4.32 43.27
CA ALA A 537 -1.53 -4.95 44.58
C ALA A 537 -2.60 -5.98 44.99
N ALA A 538 -3.36 -6.54 44.03
CA ALA A 538 -4.19 -7.71 44.28
C ALA A 538 -3.30 -8.86 44.77
N ALA A 539 -3.71 -9.52 45.85
CA ALA A 539 -3.08 -10.74 46.37
C ALA A 539 -1.58 -10.57 46.70
N ARG A 540 -1.12 -9.34 46.98
CA ARG A 540 0.32 -9.00 47.00
C ARG A 540 1.15 -9.84 47.98
N ASP A 541 0.71 -9.96 49.23
CA ASP A 541 1.51 -10.45 50.36
C ASP A 541 1.22 -11.93 50.74
N PHE A 542 0.67 -12.74 49.82
CA PHE A 542 0.60 -14.20 50.02
C PHE A 542 2.00 -14.77 50.17
N THR A 543 2.22 -15.69 51.12
CA THR A 543 3.52 -16.40 51.22
C THR A 543 3.44 -17.82 50.66
N THR A 544 2.41 -18.58 51.07
CA THR A 544 2.20 -20.01 50.69
C THR A 544 0.76 -20.35 50.26
N GLY A 545 -0.19 -19.41 50.36
CA GLY A 545 -1.60 -19.61 50.01
C GLY A 545 -1.80 -20.04 48.56
N SER A 546 -2.76 -20.94 48.31
CA SER A 546 -3.01 -21.55 46.99
C SER A 546 -4.48 -21.47 46.58
N ARG A 547 -4.75 -21.52 45.27
CA ARG A 547 -6.11 -21.53 44.67
C ARG A 547 -6.99 -20.32 45.03
N ASN A 548 -6.40 -19.17 45.35
CA ASN A 548 -7.15 -17.94 45.62
C ASN A 548 -7.42 -17.13 44.35
N THR A 549 -8.59 -16.48 44.25
CA THR A 549 -8.94 -15.55 43.16
C THR A 549 -9.20 -14.16 43.73
N GLY A 550 -8.31 -13.19 43.47
CA GLY A 550 -8.44 -11.79 43.86
C GLY A 550 -8.54 -10.87 42.65
N ILE A 551 -9.71 -10.27 42.41
CA ILE A 551 -9.97 -9.34 41.30
C ILE A 551 -10.36 -7.97 41.88
N GLY A 552 -9.47 -7.00 41.78
CA GLY A 552 -9.64 -5.64 42.28
C GLY A 552 -8.35 -5.06 42.87
N ARG A 553 -8.28 -3.73 43.02
CA ARG A 553 -7.14 -3.10 43.67
C ARG A 553 -7.07 -3.57 45.13
N GLY A 554 -5.94 -4.15 45.54
CA GLY A 554 -5.72 -4.61 46.92
C GLY A 554 -6.64 -5.74 47.41
N SER A 555 -7.40 -6.42 46.54
CA SER A 555 -8.19 -7.60 46.93
C SER A 555 -7.26 -8.69 47.47
N LEU A 556 -7.56 -9.31 48.62
CA LEU A 556 -6.70 -10.29 49.32
C LEU A 556 -5.29 -9.79 49.68
N GLN A 557 -5.05 -8.47 49.68
CA GLN A 557 -3.78 -7.91 50.16
C GLN A 557 -3.57 -8.26 51.64
N ASN A 558 -2.35 -8.59 52.06
CA ASN A 558 -2.01 -9.07 53.41
C ASN A 558 -2.70 -10.38 53.87
N ASN A 559 -3.25 -11.20 52.96
CA ASN A 559 -3.63 -12.58 53.32
C ASN A 559 -2.38 -13.47 53.25
N THR A 560 -1.87 -13.92 54.40
CA THR A 560 -0.52 -14.53 54.47
C THR A 560 -0.49 -16.02 54.16
N ALA A 561 -1.58 -16.75 54.39
CA ALA A 561 -1.64 -18.22 54.31
C ALA A 561 -2.98 -18.83 53.88
N GLY A 562 -4.05 -18.03 53.74
CA GLY A 562 -5.36 -18.52 53.32
C GLY A 562 -5.35 -19.15 51.94
N SER A 563 -6.13 -20.20 51.74
CA SER A 563 -6.29 -20.89 50.46
C SER A 563 -7.75 -20.93 50.04
N ASP A 564 -7.99 -21.16 48.74
CA ASP A 564 -9.34 -21.38 48.21
C ASP A 564 -10.32 -20.19 48.44
N ASN A 565 -9.80 -18.97 48.60
CA ASN A 565 -10.62 -17.76 48.77
C ASN A 565 -10.91 -17.07 47.43
N VAL A 566 -12.13 -16.56 47.25
CA VAL A 566 -12.52 -15.67 46.14
C VAL A 566 -12.77 -14.27 46.70
N ALA A 567 -12.24 -13.24 46.07
CA ALA A 567 -12.45 -11.84 46.41
C ALA A 567 -12.58 -10.99 45.15
N VAL A 568 -13.71 -10.30 44.98
CA VAL A 568 -14.00 -9.47 43.81
C VAL A 568 -14.43 -8.08 44.27
N GLY A 569 -13.52 -7.11 44.21
CA GLY A 569 -13.74 -5.73 44.66
C GLY A 569 -12.46 -5.03 45.13
N ASN A 570 -12.50 -3.70 45.21
CA ASN A 570 -11.41 -2.93 45.83
C ASN A 570 -11.30 -3.29 47.31
N LEU A 571 -10.12 -3.73 47.77
CA LEU A 571 -9.84 -4.20 49.13
C LEU A 571 -10.71 -5.39 49.64
N ALA A 572 -11.46 -6.06 48.76
CA ALA A 572 -12.24 -7.25 49.13
C ALA A 572 -11.34 -8.33 49.73
N GLY A 573 -11.70 -8.87 50.90
CA GLY A 573 -10.92 -9.88 51.61
C GLY A 573 -9.50 -9.44 52.02
N ALA A 574 -9.20 -8.14 52.07
CA ALA A 574 -7.89 -7.67 52.55
C ALA A 574 -7.68 -8.05 54.03
N THR A 575 -6.44 -8.35 54.42
CA THR A 575 -6.01 -8.80 55.77
C THR A 575 -6.72 -10.05 56.31
N THR A 576 -7.32 -10.87 55.44
CA THR A 576 -7.97 -12.13 55.83
C THR A 576 -6.95 -13.24 56.10
N SER A 577 -7.28 -14.23 56.93
CA SER A 577 -6.36 -15.34 57.25
C SER A 577 -6.96 -16.74 57.09
N GLY A 578 -8.28 -16.85 56.91
CA GLY A 578 -8.95 -18.15 56.72
C GLY A 578 -8.97 -18.61 55.25
N SER A 579 -9.67 -19.71 55.02
CA SER A 579 -9.77 -20.39 53.72
C SER A 579 -11.22 -20.60 53.30
N ASN A 580 -11.46 -20.96 52.04
CA ASN A 580 -12.79 -21.25 51.48
C ASN A 580 -13.80 -20.07 51.57
N ASN A 581 -13.33 -18.82 51.67
CA ASN A 581 -14.21 -17.66 51.77
C ASN A 581 -14.54 -17.05 50.40
N VAL A 582 -15.70 -16.39 50.28
CA VAL A 582 -16.13 -15.65 49.10
C VAL A 582 -16.50 -14.22 49.50
N PHE A 583 -15.77 -13.23 48.98
CA PHE A 583 -15.96 -11.80 49.25
C PHE A 583 -16.32 -11.06 47.96
N ILE A 584 -17.48 -10.43 47.87
CA ILE A 584 -17.94 -9.73 46.65
C ILE A 584 -18.39 -8.31 46.99
N GLY A 585 -17.75 -7.33 46.37
CA GLY A 585 -17.96 -5.90 46.57
C GLY A 585 -16.79 -5.20 47.28
N ALA A 586 -16.82 -3.87 47.32
CA ALA A 586 -15.73 -3.07 47.88
C ALA A 586 -15.61 -3.27 49.40
N GLU A 587 -14.40 -3.52 49.90
CA GLU A 587 -14.08 -3.78 51.31
C GLU A 587 -14.80 -4.98 51.96
N ALA A 588 -15.52 -5.80 51.18
CA ALA A 588 -16.24 -6.98 51.67
C ALA A 588 -15.32 -7.92 52.46
N GLY A 589 -15.68 -8.20 53.72
CA GLY A 589 -14.94 -9.11 54.61
C GLY A 589 -13.49 -8.68 54.93
N THR A 590 -13.15 -7.39 54.80
CA THR A 590 -11.83 -6.88 55.22
C THR A 590 -11.56 -7.22 56.70
N GLY A 591 -10.45 -7.90 56.97
CA GLY A 591 -10.03 -8.31 58.30
C GLY A 591 -10.71 -9.59 58.82
N TYR A 592 -11.50 -10.28 58.01
CA TYR A 592 -12.16 -11.54 58.41
C TYR A 592 -11.15 -12.69 58.55
N THR A 593 -11.04 -13.27 59.75
CA THR A 593 -10.06 -14.32 60.07
C THR A 593 -10.60 -15.74 60.02
N GLY A 594 -11.92 -15.91 59.85
CA GLY A 594 -12.59 -17.20 59.75
C GLY A 594 -12.50 -17.83 58.36
N SER A 595 -12.94 -19.09 58.28
CA SER A 595 -13.07 -19.86 57.03
C SER A 595 -14.53 -20.08 56.66
N ASP A 596 -14.76 -20.57 55.44
CA ASP A 596 -16.05 -21.10 54.99
C ASP A 596 -17.19 -20.05 54.99
N ALA A 597 -16.88 -18.77 54.76
CA ALA A 597 -17.86 -17.68 54.79
C ALA A 597 -18.12 -17.00 53.43
N LEU A 598 -19.36 -16.57 53.20
CA LEU A 598 -19.75 -15.68 52.11
C LEU A 598 -20.02 -14.27 52.64
N PHE A 599 -19.53 -13.25 51.93
CA PHE A 599 -19.85 -11.84 52.12
C PHE A 599 -20.18 -11.21 50.77
N ILE A 600 -21.37 -10.64 50.61
CA ILE A 600 -21.72 -9.79 49.47
C ILE A 600 -22.15 -8.43 50.02
N GLU A 601 -21.28 -7.42 49.86
CA GLU A 601 -21.41 -6.10 50.49
C GLU A 601 -20.43 -5.08 49.86
N ASN A 602 -20.76 -3.78 49.87
CA ASN A 602 -19.85 -2.71 49.41
C ASN A 602 -19.31 -1.85 50.57
N SER A 603 -19.02 -2.49 51.70
CA SER A 603 -18.45 -1.88 52.90
C SER A 603 -17.70 -2.92 53.77
N ASN A 604 -16.91 -2.44 54.73
CA ASN A 604 -16.26 -3.27 55.76
C ASN A 604 -17.20 -3.66 56.93
N SER A 605 -18.52 -3.69 56.71
CA SER A 605 -19.52 -3.96 57.75
C SER A 605 -19.45 -5.42 58.26
N ASN A 606 -19.62 -5.59 59.57
CA ASN A 606 -19.83 -6.90 60.22
C ASN A 606 -21.24 -7.48 59.95
N THR A 607 -22.14 -6.70 59.35
CA THR A 607 -23.48 -7.12 58.92
C THR A 607 -23.61 -6.83 57.41
N PRO A 608 -23.02 -7.66 56.53
CA PRO A 608 -23.10 -7.49 55.08
C PRO A 608 -24.52 -7.76 54.57
N LEU A 609 -24.93 -7.18 53.44
CA LEU A 609 -26.25 -7.41 52.83
C LEU A 609 -26.60 -8.91 52.74
N ILE A 610 -25.62 -9.72 52.30
CA ILE A 610 -25.67 -11.18 52.36
C ILE A 610 -24.43 -11.69 53.08
N TRP A 611 -24.66 -12.48 54.14
CA TRP A 611 -23.65 -13.33 54.76
C TRP A 611 -24.01 -14.80 54.53
N GLY A 612 -23.02 -15.67 54.40
CA GLY A 612 -23.23 -17.12 54.39
C GLY A 612 -22.18 -17.86 55.20
N ASP A 613 -22.56 -19.05 55.63
CA ASP A 613 -21.75 -20.03 56.35
C ASP A 613 -21.85 -21.34 55.57
N PHE A 614 -20.81 -21.62 54.77
CA PHE A 614 -20.70 -22.82 53.95
C PHE A 614 -20.44 -24.07 54.80
N ALA A 615 -19.97 -23.95 56.04
CA ALA A 615 -19.80 -25.10 56.94
C ALA A 615 -21.13 -25.58 57.54
N ASN A 616 -22.15 -24.72 57.57
CA ASN A 616 -23.49 -24.99 58.11
C ASN A 616 -24.63 -24.87 57.07
N ASP A 617 -24.30 -24.82 55.77
CA ASP A 617 -25.26 -24.64 54.66
C ASP A 617 -26.28 -23.50 54.88
N SER A 618 -25.85 -22.38 55.48
CA SER A 618 -26.76 -21.30 55.90
C SER A 618 -26.45 -19.94 55.26
N ILE A 619 -27.50 -19.18 54.94
CA ILE A 619 -27.42 -17.81 54.42
C ILE A 619 -28.24 -16.89 55.33
N LYS A 620 -27.69 -15.71 55.64
CA LYS A 620 -28.36 -14.62 56.35
C LYS A 620 -28.40 -13.40 55.45
N ILE A 621 -29.61 -12.88 55.21
CA ILE A 621 -29.82 -11.59 54.54
C ILE A 621 -30.01 -10.55 55.65
N PHE A 622 -29.12 -9.55 55.74
CA PHE A 622 -29.26 -8.45 56.71
C PHE A 622 -30.07 -7.27 56.16
N GLY A 623 -30.36 -7.27 54.85
CA GLY A 623 -31.37 -6.41 54.22
C GLY A 623 -32.75 -7.08 54.10
N SER A 624 -33.64 -6.51 53.30
CA SER A 624 -34.94 -7.12 53.00
C SER A 624 -34.83 -8.21 51.93
N LEU A 625 -35.31 -9.42 52.23
CA LEU A 625 -35.46 -10.50 51.24
C LEU A 625 -36.88 -10.47 50.66
N SER A 626 -36.99 -10.28 49.34
CA SER A 626 -38.25 -10.36 48.58
C SER A 626 -38.19 -11.55 47.62
N ILE A 627 -39.14 -12.47 47.75
CA ILE A 627 -39.27 -13.66 46.91
C ILE A 627 -40.39 -13.39 45.88
N GLY A 628 -39.98 -12.97 44.68
CA GLY A 628 -40.80 -12.93 43.47
C GLY A 628 -42.17 -12.23 43.60
N ASN A 629 -42.20 -10.98 44.07
CA ASN A 629 -43.41 -10.18 44.35
C ASN A 629 -44.43 -10.82 45.34
N ALA A 630 -44.18 -12.03 45.82
CA ALA A 630 -45.17 -12.86 46.51
C ALA A 630 -44.96 -12.95 48.02
N PHE A 631 -43.71 -12.82 48.52
CA PHE A 631 -43.43 -12.75 49.96
C PHE A 631 -42.19 -11.89 50.26
N THR A 632 -42.35 -10.87 51.12
CA THR A 632 -41.24 -10.09 51.72
C THR A 632 -41.15 -10.38 53.21
N LEU A 633 -39.98 -10.81 53.70
CA LEU A 633 -39.76 -11.14 55.12
C LEU A 633 -39.44 -9.89 55.98
N PRO A 634 -39.85 -9.86 57.27
CA PRO A 634 -39.44 -8.81 58.21
C PRO A 634 -37.93 -8.76 58.42
N THR A 635 -37.37 -7.56 58.51
CA THR A 635 -35.93 -7.32 58.79
C THR A 635 -35.60 -7.28 60.29
N ALA A 636 -36.52 -7.72 61.15
CA ALA A 636 -36.35 -7.75 62.60
C ALA A 636 -36.94 -9.04 63.17
N ASP A 637 -36.34 -9.57 64.23
CA ASP A 637 -36.79 -10.79 64.90
C ASP A 637 -38.16 -10.62 65.58
N GLY A 638 -38.95 -11.70 65.59
CA GLY A 638 -40.17 -11.79 66.37
C GLY A 638 -39.89 -11.96 67.86
N THR A 639 -40.70 -11.33 68.70
CA THR A 639 -40.60 -11.51 70.16
C THR A 639 -41.27 -12.82 70.61
N SER A 640 -40.95 -13.27 71.83
CA SER A 640 -41.61 -14.43 72.44
C SER A 640 -43.13 -14.24 72.46
N ASN A 641 -43.85 -15.20 71.86
CA ASN A 641 -45.28 -15.17 71.55
C ASN A 641 -45.65 -14.33 70.31
N GLN A 642 -44.82 -14.29 69.27
CA GLN A 642 -45.23 -13.86 67.93
C GLN A 642 -45.18 -15.03 66.93
N ILE A 643 -46.03 -14.96 65.90
CA ILE A 643 -46.07 -15.86 64.75
C ILE A 643 -45.84 -15.05 63.47
N LEU A 644 -45.20 -15.65 62.47
CA LEU A 644 -45.03 -15.03 61.17
C LEU A 644 -46.28 -15.29 60.31
N GLN A 645 -46.97 -14.23 59.89
CA GLN A 645 -48.22 -14.32 59.13
C GLN A 645 -48.13 -13.50 57.84
N THR A 646 -48.75 -13.99 56.76
CA THR A 646 -48.93 -13.22 55.51
C THR A 646 -50.23 -12.41 55.53
N ASP A 647 -50.19 -11.23 54.93
CA ASP A 647 -51.37 -10.42 54.59
C ASP A 647 -52.17 -10.94 53.38
N GLY A 648 -51.69 -11.97 52.68
CA GLY A 648 -52.29 -12.49 51.45
C GLY A 648 -52.01 -11.66 50.18
N LEU A 649 -51.27 -10.56 50.30
CA LEU A 649 -50.79 -9.71 49.19
C LEU A 649 -49.27 -9.79 49.01
N GLY A 650 -48.57 -10.40 49.96
CA GLY A 650 -47.16 -10.75 49.90
C GLY A 650 -46.26 -10.03 50.89
N THR A 651 -46.82 -9.41 51.92
CA THR A 651 -46.07 -8.99 53.11
C THR A 651 -46.14 -10.09 54.16
N LEU A 652 -45.00 -10.51 54.71
CA LEU A 652 -44.94 -11.30 55.93
C LEU A 652 -44.66 -10.36 57.10
N MET A 653 -45.36 -10.54 58.22
CA MET A 653 -45.18 -9.73 59.42
C MET A 653 -45.27 -10.58 60.70
N TRP A 654 -44.54 -10.17 61.74
CA TRP A 654 -44.70 -10.74 63.08
C TRP A 654 -46.00 -10.22 63.70
N VAL A 655 -46.90 -11.15 64.01
CA VAL A 655 -48.18 -10.88 64.69
C VAL A 655 -48.17 -11.59 66.02
N ASP A 656 -48.69 -10.96 67.07
CA ASP A 656 -48.83 -11.61 68.37
C ASP A 656 -49.62 -12.92 68.25
N LYS A 657 -49.02 -14.01 68.71
CA LYS A 657 -49.65 -15.32 68.84
C LYS A 657 -50.98 -15.13 69.56
N PRO A 658 -52.13 -15.56 69.00
CA PRO A 658 -53.44 -15.20 69.53
C PRO A 658 -53.57 -15.47 71.03
N THR A 659 -53.60 -14.39 71.81
CA THR A 659 -53.82 -14.47 73.26
C THR A 659 -55.19 -15.09 73.50
N ALA A 660 -55.25 -16.14 74.32
CA ALA A 660 -56.47 -16.92 74.53
C ALA A 660 -57.64 -16.02 74.99
N GLY A 661 -58.55 -15.69 74.07
CA GLY A 661 -59.69 -14.81 74.30
C GLY A 661 -59.88 -13.68 73.27
N ALA A 662 -58.88 -13.36 72.44
CA ALA A 662 -59.00 -12.30 71.43
C ALA A 662 -59.80 -12.78 70.19
N SER A 663 -61.04 -12.30 70.06
CA SER A 663 -61.97 -12.65 68.98
C SER A 663 -61.67 -11.88 67.68
N LEU A 664 -61.08 -12.56 66.69
CA LEU A 664 -60.98 -12.11 65.30
C LEU A 664 -61.77 -13.04 64.38
N TRP A 665 -63.03 -12.70 64.12
CA TRP A 665 -63.82 -13.34 63.07
C TRP A 665 -63.59 -12.62 61.74
N THR A 666 -62.78 -13.19 60.85
CA THR A 666 -62.69 -12.76 59.46
C THR A 666 -63.38 -13.79 58.57
N SER A 667 -64.38 -13.33 57.81
CA SER A 667 -65.18 -14.19 56.96
C SER A 667 -64.56 -14.31 55.57
N VAL A 668 -64.22 -15.55 55.19
CA VAL A 668 -64.08 -15.97 53.80
C VAL A 668 -64.85 -17.27 53.63
N ALA A 669 -65.42 -17.49 52.45
CA ALA A 669 -66.67 -18.24 52.32
C ALA A 669 -66.59 -19.75 52.63
N THR A 670 -67.69 -20.26 53.20
CA THR A 670 -68.14 -21.67 53.24
C THR A 670 -67.16 -22.71 53.79
N ASP A 671 -67.12 -22.80 55.13
CA ASP A 671 -67.56 -24.02 55.88
C ASP A 671 -66.73 -24.38 57.11
N VAL A 672 -65.73 -23.59 57.53
CA VAL A 672 -64.98 -23.85 58.78
C VAL A 672 -64.89 -22.62 59.67
N TYR A 673 -65.42 -22.71 60.89
CA TYR A 673 -65.29 -21.72 61.97
C TYR A 673 -64.41 -22.29 63.10
N TYR A 674 -63.42 -21.53 63.57
CA TYR A 674 -62.51 -21.97 64.64
C TYR A 674 -62.51 -20.96 65.80
N SER A 675 -62.72 -21.44 67.03
CA SER A 675 -62.62 -20.59 68.23
C SER A 675 -62.24 -21.42 69.45
N ALA A 676 -61.26 -20.94 70.22
CA ALA A 676 -60.80 -21.51 71.49
C ALA A 676 -60.68 -23.05 71.49
N GLY A 677 -59.93 -23.61 70.52
CA GLY A 677 -59.64 -25.04 70.44
C GLY A 677 -60.76 -25.91 69.86
N ARG A 678 -61.85 -25.34 69.33
CA ARG A 678 -62.94 -26.09 68.69
C ARG A 678 -63.23 -25.62 67.27
N VAL A 679 -63.58 -26.59 66.42
CA VAL A 679 -63.97 -26.44 65.01
C VAL A 679 -65.48 -26.59 64.90
N GLY A 680 -66.14 -25.72 64.15
CA GLY A 680 -67.53 -25.88 63.70
C GLY A 680 -67.60 -25.85 62.18
N ILE A 681 -68.39 -26.76 61.60
CA ILE A 681 -68.63 -26.82 60.16
C ILE A 681 -70.10 -26.48 59.90
N GLY A 682 -70.36 -25.52 59.00
CA GLY A 682 -71.70 -25.18 58.50
C GLY A 682 -72.67 -24.43 59.44
N SER A 683 -72.27 -24.01 60.65
CA SER A 683 -73.13 -23.20 61.55
C SER A 683 -72.34 -22.25 62.45
N ASN A 684 -72.91 -21.05 62.67
CA ASN A 684 -72.35 -19.98 63.50
C ASN A 684 -72.96 -19.89 64.92
N THR A 685 -73.76 -20.88 65.34
CA THR A 685 -74.37 -20.92 66.68
C THR A 685 -74.02 -22.20 67.44
N PHE A 686 -73.13 -22.08 68.44
CA PHE A 686 -72.82 -23.17 69.38
C PHE A 686 -73.70 -23.06 70.63
N SER A 687 -74.52 -24.08 70.89
CA SER A 687 -75.24 -24.28 72.15
C SER A 687 -74.67 -25.50 72.87
N GLY A 688 -74.20 -25.31 74.11
CA GLY A 688 -73.72 -26.39 74.97
C GLY A 688 -72.29 -26.83 74.68
N GLY A 689 -71.31 -26.26 75.39
CA GLY A 689 -69.93 -26.72 75.31
C GLY A 689 -69.72 -28.05 76.06
N PHE A 690 -69.07 -29.02 75.43
CA PHE A 690 -68.43 -30.10 76.17
C PHE A 690 -67.29 -29.54 77.02
N THR A 691 -67.38 -29.70 78.34
CA THR A 691 -66.34 -29.42 79.34
C THR A 691 -66.34 -30.51 80.41
N GLN A 692 -65.43 -31.46 80.26
CA GLN A 692 -64.83 -32.36 81.26
C GLN A 692 -63.75 -33.12 80.46
N GLU A 693 -62.45 -33.03 80.72
CA GLU A 693 -61.73 -32.98 82.01
C GLU A 693 -62.20 -34.09 82.95
N ILE A 694 -61.52 -35.24 82.84
CA ILE A 694 -61.72 -36.38 83.72
C ILE A 694 -61.05 -36.06 85.06
N THR A 695 -61.85 -35.68 86.06
CA THR A 695 -61.40 -35.59 87.44
C THR A 695 -62.31 -36.45 88.31
N THR A 696 -61.74 -37.50 88.89
CA THR A 696 -62.44 -38.48 89.72
C THR A 696 -62.79 -37.92 91.11
N VAL A 697 -64.04 -38.05 91.54
CA VAL A 697 -64.36 -38.52 92.91
C VAL A 697 -65.82 -38.96 93.05
N GLY A 698 -65.99 -40.13 93.70
CA GLY A 698 -66.89 -40.24 94.86
C GLY A 698 -68.38 -40.52 94.64
N GLY A 699 -68.75 -41.79 94.82
CA GLY A 699 -69.94 -42.12 95.62
C GLY A 699 -71.24 -42.45 94.89
N GLY A 700 -71.37 -43.72 94.50
CA GLY A 700 -72.56 -44.56 94.73
C GLY A 700 -73.93 -44.15 94.17
N GLY A 701 -74.50 -45.05 93.35
CA GLY A 701 -75.95 -45.12 93.16
C GLY A 701 -76.50 -44.57 91.85
N GLU A 702 -76.11 -45.22 90.75
CA GLU A 702 -76.91 -45.46 89.53
C GLU A 702 -77.42 -44.25 88.68
N ASP A 703 -77.29 -44.44 87.36
CA ASP A 703 -77.93 -43.72 86.26
C ASP A 703 -77.61 -42.22 86.03
N GLY A 704 -76.35 -41.99 85.66
CA GLY A 704 -75.89 -40.84 84.84
C GLY A 704 -75.83 -41.13 83.34
N GLY A 705 -76.77 -41.91 82.79
CA GLY A 705 -76.98 -42.04 81.35
C GLY A 705 -77.87 -40.92 80.81
N LEU A 706 -77.75 -40.55 79.53
CA LEU A 706 -78.60 -39.53 78.92
C LEU A 706 -80.07 -39.97 78.94
N LEU A 707 -80.88 -39.35 79.80
CA LEU A 707 -82.31 -39.62 79.90
C LEU A 707 -83.06 -39.23 78.62
N ILE A 708 -83.72 -40.23 78.01
CA ILE A 708 -85.14 -40.13 77.67
C ILE A 708 -85.83 -41.34 78.33
N ASN A 709 -87.02 -41.13 78.89
CA ASN A 709 -87.59 -41.87 80.03
C ASN A 709 -88.01 -43.36 79.79
N HIS A 710 -88.17 -44.11 80.88
CA HIS A 710 -88.47 -45.55 81.01
C HIS A 710 -89.74 -45.80 81.86
N LEU A 711 -90.62 -46.79 81.55
CA LEU A 711 -91.73 -47.25 82.46
C LEU A 711 -92.38 -48.65 82.17
N ALA A 712 -91.98 -49.77 82.84
CA ALA A 712 -92.79 -51.02 83.06
C ALA A 712 -93.06 -52.17 81.99
N ASN A 713 -92.24 -53.26 81.93
CA ASN A 713 -92.41 -54.67 81.38
C ASN A 713 -91.70 -55.32 80.12
N GLY A 714 -90.36 -55.50 80.11
CA GLY A 714 -89.62 -56.78 79.91
C GLY A 714 -89.68 -57.70 78.62
N ASN A 715 -88.49 -57.93 78.00
CA ASN A 715 -88.03 -59.03 77.10
C ASN A 715 -88.43 -59.12 75.59
N ILE A 716 -87.65 -59.84 74.74
CA ILE A 716 -86.57 -59.38 73.82
C ILE A 716 -86.80 -60.01 72.43
N ASP A 717 -86.64 -59.26 71.30
CA ASP A 717 -85.81 -59.59 70.10
C ASP A 717 -86.15 -58.75 68.85
N LYS A 718 -85.11 -58.36 68.09
CA LYS A 718 -85.07 -57.19 67.17
C LYS A 718 -85.47 -55.90 67.88
N VAL A 719 -84.43 -55.17 68.30
CA VAL A 719 -84.36 -54.41 69.55
C VAL A 719 -84.94 -52.99 69.42
N GLY A 720 -86.23 -52.90 69.06
CA GLY A 720 -87.04 -51.68 69.23
C GLY A 720 -87.41 -51.47 70.70
N MET A 721 -86.41 -51.40 71.57
CA MET A 721 -86.56 -51.74 72.98
C MET A 721 -86.75 -50.51 73.87
N GLN A 722 -87.97 -49.95 73.78
CA GLN A 722 -88.60 -49.33 74.95
C GLN A 722 -88.89 -50.44 75.99
N ILE A 723 -87.84 -50.95 76.65
CA ILE A 723 -87.97 -51.77 77.85
C ILE A 723 -88.19 -50.84 79.02
N ASN A 724 -89.39 -50.30 79.05
CA ASN A 724 -90.20 -50.36 80.24
C ASN A 724 -89.86 -51.65 81.05
N ILE A 725 -89.45 -51.60 82.34
CA ILE A 725 -89.28 -52.76 83.26
C ILE A 725 -90.24 -52.62 84.44
N SER A 726 -91.09 -53.63 84.66
CA SER A 726 -91.79 -53.83 85.93
C SER A 726 -91.36 -55.19 86.45
N ASP A 727 -91.46 -55.29 87.75
CA ASP A 727 -91.46 -56.50 88.53
C ASP A 727 -92.48 -57.55 88.04
N GLY A 728 -92.00 -58.74 87.67
CA GLY A 728 -92.86 -59.85 87.27
C GLY A 728 -92.07 -61.06 86.77
N GLY A 729 -91.78 -62.01 87.66
CA GLY A 729 -90.94 -63.17 87.33
C GLY A 729 -91.63 -64.30 86.55
N ASN A 730 -90.85 -65.36 86.30
CA ASN A 730 -91.19 -66.61 85.60
C ASN A 730 -91.54 -66.49 84.11
N GLY A 731 -90.66 -67.07 83.27
CA GLY A 731 -90.79 -67.02 81.83
C GLY A 731 -91.91 -67.90 81.25
N GLN A 732 -92.78 -67.30 80.45
CA GLN A 732 -93.43 -67.92 79.29
C GLN A 732 -93.45 -66.96 78.09
N LYS A 733 -93.38 -67.49 76.87
CA LYS A 733 -93.15 -66.73 75.63
C LYS A 733 -94.45 -66.20 75.00
N HIS A 734 -94.70 -64.89 75.11
CA HIS A 734 -95.66 -64.15 74.30
C HIS A 734 -95.11 -62.72 74.09
N GLY A 735 -94.87 -62.15 72.91
CA GLY A 735 -95.12 -62.60 71.55
C GLY A 735 -95.90 -61.56 70.74
N ILE A 736 -95.24 -60.52 70.20
CA ILE A 736 -95.84 -59.70 69.13
C ILE A 736 -95.44 -60.32 67.79
N LYS A 737 -96.41 -60.97 67.14
CA LYS A 737 -96.23 -61.66 65.86
C LYS A 737 -96.08 -60.68 64.69
N THR A 738 -95.08 -60.91 63.85
CA THR A 738 -95.32 -61.12 62.40
C THR A 738 -94.44 -62.26 61.89
N SER A 739 -95.04 -63.21 61.19
CA SER A 739 -94.44 -64.46 60.66
C SER A 739 -93.50 -64.16 59.45
N ILE A 740 -92.66 -65.03 58.88
CA ILE A 740 -92.76 -66.49 58.66
C ILE A 740 -91.38 -67.20 58.73
N ILE A 741 -91.36 -68.38 59.34
CA ILE A 741 -90.39 -69.47 59.03
C ILE A 741 -91.05 -70.46 58.09
N GLY A 742 -90.40 -70.80 56.97
CA GLY A 742 -90.53 -72.09 56.29
C GLY A 742 -89.15 -72.75 56.30
N LYS A 743 -88.82 -73.64 57.23
CA LYS A 743 -89.17 -75.08 57.21
C LYS A 743 -88.89 -75.74 55.86
N ASN A 744 -87.61 -76.06 55.64
CA ASN A 744 -87.21 -77.38 55.18
C ASN A 744 -85.81 -77.69 55.75
N ASN A 745 -85.69 -78.80 56.48
CA ASN A 745 -84.42 -79.28 57.03
C ASN A 745 -83.53 -79.76 55.88
N GLN A 746 -82.64 -78.92 55.35
CA GLN A 746 -81.47 -79.36 54.57
C GLN A 746 -80.26 -78.43 54.82
N ALA A 747 -79.08 -79.00 54.62
CA ALA A 747 -77.75 -78.42 54.80
C ALA A 747 -77.54 -77.19 53.86
N ASP A 748 -76.54 -76.33 54.05
CA ASP A 748 -75.18 -76.66 54.47
C ASP A 748 -74.53 -75.65 55.41
N SER A 749 -73.68 -76.18 56.29
CA SER A 749 -72.72 -75.36 57.03
C SER A 749 -71.42 -75.28 56.26
N LEU A 750 -70.77 -74.11 56.27
CA LEU A 750 -69.34 -74.14 56.55
C LEU A 750 -69.02 -73.18 57.69
N PHE A 751 -68.70 -73.81 58.82
CA PHE A 751 -68.38 -73.21 60.10
C PHE A 751 -67.29 -72.14 60.03
N GLY A 752 -67.33 -71.21 61.00
CA GLY A 752 -66.14 -70.51 61.45
C GLY A 752 -66.26 -68.98 61.50
N ASN A 753 -66.18 -68.32 62.64
CA ASN A 753 -66.46 -68.76 64.02
C ASN A 753 -66.70 -67.50 64.86
N TYR A 754 -67.53 -67.60 65.90
CA TYR A 754 -67.56 -66.59 66.96
C TYR A 754 -66.27 -66.66 67.79
N THR A 755 -65.78 -65.51 68.25
CA THR A 755 -65.34 -65.42 69.65
C THR A 755 -65.60 -64.05 70.26
N GLU A 756 -66.33 -64.10 71.37
CA GLU A 756 -66.18 -63.29 72.60
C GLU A 756 -64.67 -63.33 73.04
N ILE A 757 -64.12 -62.56 73.96
CA ILE A 757 -64.29 -62.59 75.43
C ILE A 757 -63.49 -61.40 76.02
N THR A 758 -63.91 -61.00 77.22
CA THR A 758 -63.21 -60.27 78.29
C THR A 758 -61.74 -60.73 78.58
N PRO A 759 -60.99 -60.12 79.52
CA PRO A 759 -59.57 -59.81 79.32
C PRO A 759 -58.58 -60.90 79.75
N GLN A 760 -57.36 -60.87 79.18
CA GLN A 760 -56.08 -61.03 79.90
C GLN A 760 -54.86 -60.53 79.09
N ARG A 761 -54.26 -59.44 79.58
CA ARG A 761 -52.85 -59.30 79.99
C ARG A 761 -51.70 -59.84 79.08
N ASN A 762 -50.83 -58.90 78.67
CA ASN A 762 -49.48 -59.05 78.03
C ASN A 762 -49.52 -59.49 76.54
N ALA A 763 -48.87 -58.84 75.56
CA ALA A 763 -47.61 -58.08 75.59
C ALA A 763 -47.42 -57.12 74.38
N THR A 764 -46.68 -56.03 74.60
CA THR A 764 -45.83 -55.25 73.67
C THR A 764 -46.35 -54.76 72.29
N GLU A 765 -46.18 -53.45 72.07
CA GLU A 765 -46.32 -52.63 70.84
C GLU A 765 -47.75 -52.22 70.38
N PRO A 766 -47.99 -50.92 70.08
CA PRO A 766 -49.34 -50.39 69.85
C PRO A 766 -49.73 -50.26 68.36
N ALA A 767 -50.96 -50.67 68.03
CA ALA A 767 -51.57 -50.39 66.72
C ALA A 767 -52.39 -49.08 66.75
N ALA A 768 -52.05 -48.13 65.90
CA ALA A 768 -52.86 -46.94 65.64
C ALA A 768 -54.01 -47.27 64.67
N PHE A 769 -55.24 -46.91 65.05
CA PHE A 769 -56.45 -47.17 64.27
C PHE A 769 -56.69 -46.08 63.23
N ALA A 770 -56.81 -46.45 61.95
CA ALA A 770 -57.34 -45.60 60.90
C ALA A 770 -58.76 -46.04 60.50
N TYR A 771 -59.72 -45.12 60.57
CA TYR A 771 -61.09 -45.38 60.10
C TYR A 771 -61.13 -45.36 58.57
N LYS A 772 -61.70 -46.41 57.96
CA LYS A 772 -62.20 -46.37 56.57
C LYS A 772 -63.72 -46.55 56.58
N SER A 773 -64.42 -45.63 55.94
CA SER A 773 -65.85 -45.77 55.64
C SER A 773 -66.08 -46.96 54.71
N LYS A 774 -67.19 -47.67 54.95
CA LYS A 774 -67.46 -49.01 54.41
C LYS A 774 -68.76 -48.98 53.60
N PHE A 775 -68.66 -48.99 52.27
CA PHE A 775 -69.79 -49.34 51.40
C PHE A 775 -69.71 -50.84 51.06
N ILE A 776 -70.84 -51.53 51.17
CA ILE A 776 -70.98 -52.97 50.96
C ILE A 776 -71.86 -53.16 49.71
N GLY A 777 -71.37 -53.93 48.73
CA GLY A 777 -72.16 -54.34 47.58
C GLY A 777 -73.27 -55.33 47.98
N ALA A 778 -74.30 -55.51 47.15
CA ALA A 778 -75.44 -56.39 47.45
C ALA A 778 -75.10 -57.89 47.55
N ASP A 779 -73.83 -58.26 47.35
CA ASP A 779 -73.22 -59.59 47.51
C ASP A 779 -72.48 -59.78 48.85
N GLY A 780 -72.34 -58.71 49.67
CA GLY A 780 -71.67 -58.75 50.97
C GLY A 780 -70.17 -58.45 50.94
N ALA A 781 -69.56 -58.22 49.77
CA ALA A 781 -68.14 -57.86 49.66
C ALA A 781 -67.91 -56.35 49.88
N THR A 782 -66.72 -55.99 50.36
CA THR A 782 -66.32 -54.60 50.65
C THR A 782 -65.10 -54.22 49.83
N TYR A 783 -65.19 -53.15 49.06
CA TYR A 783 -64.05 -52.52 48.38
C TYR A 783 -63.90 -51.08 48.89
N GLY A 784 -62.68 -50.71 49.29
CA GLY A 784 -62.40 -49.38 49.85
C GLY A 784 -61.15 -48.77 49.24
N ILE A 785 -61.34 -47.75 48.40
CA ILE A 785 -60.26 -46.94 47.85
C ILE A 785 -60.31 -45.55 48.51
N PHE A 786 -59.25 -45.23 49.25
CA PHE A 786 -58.86 -43.86 49.58
C PHE A 786 -57.67 -43.53 48.70
N MET A 787 -57.58 -42.29 48.22
CA MET A 787 -56.31 -41.59 48.04
C MET A 787 -56.57 -40.11 47.75
N GLU A 788 -56.14 -39.23 48.64
CA GLU A 788 -55.43 -38.03 48.19
C GLU A 788 -53.93 -38.29 48.39
N ASN A 789 -53.17 -38.04 47.32
CA ASN A 789 -51.74 -37.80 47.24
C ASN A 789 -50.80 -38.47 48.27
N GLU A 790 -50.23 -39.62 47.89
CA GLU A 790 -48.77 -39.75 47.71
C GLU A 790 -48.43 -40.92 46.76
N LYS A 791 -47.25 -40.88 46.12
CA LYS A 791 -46.98 -41.61 44.86
C LYS A 791 -46.68 -43.12 45.04
N TYR A 792 -47.61 -43.96 44.56
CA TYR A 792 -47.49 -45.34 44.04
C TYR A 792 -46.30 -46.22 44.49
N ASN A 793 -46.51 -47.20 45.38
CA ASN A 793 -47.00 -48.58 45.10
C ASN A 793 -46.00 -49.53 44.40
N TYR A 794 -45.42 -50.45 45.19
CA TYR A 794 -44.86 -51.73 44.74
C TYR A 794 -45.59 -52.88 45.47
N PHE A 795 -46.32 -53.72 44.73
CA PHE A 795 -46.77 -55.03 45.22
C PHE A 795 -46.32 -56.13 44.26
N SER A 796 -45.73 -57.20 44.80
CA SER A 796 -44.95 -58.19 44.05
C SER A 796 -45.74 -59.43 43.58
N GLY A 797 -47.06 -59.46 43.79
CA GLY A 797 -47.95 -60.57 43.42
C GLY A 797 -48.79 -60.30 42.16
N ASN A 798 -49.36 -61.36 41.60
CA ASN A 798 -50.18 -61.30 40.38
C ASN A 798 -51.60 -60.74 40.64
N VAL A 799 -52.02 -59.76 39.84
CA VAL A 799 -53.34 -59.10 39.94
C VAL A 799 -54.29 -59.64 38.87
N GLY A 800 -55.50 -60.03 39.25
CA GLY A 800 -56.55 -60.49 38.32
C GLY A 800 -57.70 -59.50 38.23
N LEU A 801 -58.11 -59.11 37.01
CA LEU A 801 -59.31 -58.30 36.77
C LEU A 801 -60.28 -59.12 35.90
N GLY A 802 -61.46 -59.44 36.45
CA GLY A 802 -62.40 -60.38 35.81
C GLY A 802 -61.95 -61.86 35.84
N ASN A 803 -60.82 -62.18 36.46
CA ASN A 803 -60.35 -63.56 36.66
C ASN A 803 -59.96 -63.80 38.12
N THR A 804 -60.51 -64.84 38.75
CA THR A 804 -60.25 -65.23 40.15
C THR A 804 -58.95 -65.99 40.36
N THR A 805 -58.26 -66.41 39.28
CA THR A 805 -56.92 -67.04 39.32
C THR A 805 -55.95 -66.36 38.34
N PRO A 806 -55.21 -65.32 38.76
CA PRO A 806 -54.29 -64.59 37.89
C PRO A 806 -52.96 -65.34 37.63
N LEU A 807 -52.83 -65.89 36.43
CA LEU A 807 -51.65 -66.66 35.99
C LEU A 807 -50.43 -65.78 35.63
N ALA A 808 -50.62 -64.47 35.49
CA ALA A 808 -49.58 -63.48 35.17
C ALA A 808 -49.76 -62.21 36.01
N LYS A 809 -48.73 -61.34 36.07
CA LYS A 809 -48.70 -60.16 36.98
C LYS A 809 -49.89 -59.21 36.83
N LEU A 810 -50.47 -59.14 35.63
CA LEU A 810 -51.82 -58.65 35.40
C LEU A 810 -52.54 -59.66 34.47
N HIS A 811 -53.66 -60.25 34.91
CA HIS A 811 -54.45 -61.21 34.13
C HIS A 811 -55.88 -60.70 33.98
N ILE A 812 -56.30 -60.43 32.73
CA ILE A 812 -57.65 -59.95 32.41
C ILE A 812 -58.37 -61.01 31.58
N SER A 813 -59.49 -61.53 32.09
CA SER A 813 -60.32 -62.53 31.40
C SER A 813 -61.61 -61.89 30.92
N ALA A 814 -61.88 -61.98 29.61
CA ALA A 814 -63.03 -61.33 29.00
C ALA A 814 -64.35 -62.00 29.41
N ALA A 815 -65.36 -61.19 29.75
CA ALA A 815 -66.75 -61.60 29.84
C ALA A 815 -67.66 -60.45 29.38
N ALA A 816 -68.63 -60.78 28.52
CA ALA A 816 -69.60 -59.90 27.87
C ALA A 816 -69.03 -58.84 26.89
N THR A 817 -69.50 -58.92 25.65
CA THR A 817 -69.25 -57.93 24.59
C THR A 817 -69.69 -56.54 25.03
N GLY A 818 -68.78 -55.58 25.07
CA GLY A 818 -69.08 -54.18 25.39
C GLY A 818 -68.45 -53.60 26.66
N GLN A 819 -67.69 -54.37 27.45
CA GLN A 819 -66.91 -53.81 28.57
C GLN A 819 -65.41 -54.11 28.44
N HIS A 820 -64.65 -53.02 28.28
CA HIS A 820 -63.20 -52.97 28.41
C HIS A 820 -62.85 -52.40 29.80
N LEU A 821 -61.59 -52.57 30.25
CA LEU A 821 -61.07 -51.85 31.40
C LEU A 821 -61.04 -50.34 31.07
N ARG A 822 -62.07 -49.60 31.52
CA ARG A 822 -62.15 -48.14 31.38
C ARG A 822 -61.48 -47.47 32.57
N LEU A 823 -60.45 -46.67 32.29
CA LEU A 823 -60.07 -45.56 33.16
C LEU A 823 -61.07 -44.44 32.86
N ASN A 824 -62.01 -44.21 33.77
CA ASN A 824 -63.20 -43.39 33.54
C ASN A 824 -62.85 -41.88 33.37
N GLN A 825 -63.65 -41.07 32.67
CA GLN A 825 -65.12 -41.20 32.52
C GLN A 825 -65.68 -40.85 31.14
N GLU A 826 -66.79 -41.50 30.82
CA GLU A 826 -67.57 -41.46 29.58
C GLU A 826 -68.09 -40.03 29.30
N THR A 827 -67.78 -39.39 28.18
CA THR A 827 -68.41 -39.61 26.85
C THR A 827 -67.69 -38.71 25.81
N ASN A 828 -67.72 -38.93 24.49
CA ASN A 828 -68.44 -39.94 23.70
C ASN A 828 -67.75 -40.38 22.37
N THR A 829 -66.59 -39.82 22.00
CA THR A 829 -65.89 -40.13 20.73
C THR A 829 -64.83 -41.22 20.90
N ASN A 830 -64.74 -42.13 19.92
CA ASN A 830 -64.03 -43.41 20.05
C ASN A 830 -62.49 -43.36 19.91
N THR A 831 -61.80 -42.64 20.80
CA THR A 831 -60.33 -42.67 20.91
C THR A 831 -59.89 -42.66 22.37
N SER A 832 -59.18 -43.71 22.81
CA SER A 832 -58.49 -43.71 24.10
C SER A 832 -57.11 -43.10 23.92
N GLU A 833 -56.98 -41.83 24.26
CA GLU A 833 -55.74 -41.05 24.09
C GLU A 833 -55.12 -40.72 25.44
N ILE A 834 -53.82 -40.97 25.61
CA ILE A 834 -53.05 -40.43 26.74
C ILE A 834 -52.54 -39.06 26.31
N GLN A 835 -53.34 -38.03 26.58
CA GLN A 835 -52.97 -36.65 26.29
C GLN A 835 -51.96 -36.11 27.31
N PHE A 836 -50.78 -35.70 26.81
CA PHE A 836 -49.88 -34.81 27.55
C PHE A 836 -50.20 -33.37 27.13
N ALA A 837 -51.18 -32.76 27.80
CA ALA A 837 -51.53 -31.38 27.53
C ALA A 837 -50.39 -30.43 27.98
N VAL A 838 -49.91 -29.63 27.04
CA VAL A 838 -49.14 -28.41 27.30
C VAL A 838 -50.00 -27.25 26.81
N GLU A 839 -50.09 -26.16 27.59
CA GLU A 839 -50.93 -25.02 27.20
C GLU A 839 -50.43 -24.40 25.87
N GLU A 840 -51.40 -24.05 25.02
CA GLU A 840 -51.28 -23.36 23.73
C GLU A 840 -50.70 -24.15 22.52
N THR A 841 -51.63 -24.86 21.85
CA THR A 841 -51.75 -24.99 20.36
C THR A 841 -51.10 -26.15 19.58
N VAL A 842 -50.45 -27.15 20.19
CA VAL A 842 -50.18 -28.43 19.49
C VAL A 842 -50.42 -29.65 20.39
N GLU A 843 -51.41 -30.47 20.05
CA GLU A 843 -51.64 -31.77 20.70
C GLU A 843 -50.64 -32.82 20.17
N TRP A 844 -49.72 -33.25 21.04
CA TRP A 844 -48.84 -34.40 20.78
C TRP A 844 -49.41 -35.64 21.47
N ALA A 845 -50.01 -36.54 20.69
CA ALA A 845 -50.66 -37.73 21.20
C ALA A 845 -49.82 -38.99 20.98
N LEU A 846 -49.60 -39.75 22.07
CA LEU A 846 -49.04 -41.10 22.01
C LEU A 846 -50.18 -42.11 21.83
N ALA A 847 -50.65 -42.24 20.59
CA ALA A 847 -51.80 -43.08 20.24
C ALA A 847 -51.37 -44.48 19.78
N GLY A 848 -51.74 -45.51 20.56
CA GLY A 848 -51.79 -46.90 20.08
C GLY A 848 -53.21 -47.23 19.61
N THR A 849 -53.42 -47.40 18.31
CA THR A 849 -54.75 -47.68 17.76
C THR A 849 -55.19 -49.12 18.05
N ALA A 850 -56.43 -49.27 18.52
CA ALA A 850 -56.93 -50.51 19.12
C ALA A 850 -57.33 -51.58 18.09
N SER A 851 -56.36 -52.30 17.49
CA SER A 851 -56.65 -53.55 16.79
C SER A 851 -55.48 -54.55 16.64
N ASN A 852 -54.49 -54.57 17.53
CA ASN A 852 -53.58 -55.72 17.70
C ASN A 852 -52.90 -55.71 19.08
N HIS A 853 -52.85 -56.87 19.75
CA HIS A 853 -52.20 -57.04 21.04
C HIS A 853 -51.07 -58.09 20.96
N ALA A 854 -49.89 -57.66 20.51
CA ALA A 854 -48.63 -58.38 20.68
C ALA A 854 -47.47 -57.38 20.79
N PHE A 855 -46.44 -57.70 21.57
CA PHE A 855 -45.25 -56.84 21.75
C PHE A 855 -44.32 -56.91 20.53
N GLY A 856 -44.74 -56.32 19.41
CA GLY A 856 -43.96 -56.29 18.16
C GLY A 856 -44.49 -55.33 17.09
N GLU A 857 -45.38 -54.39 17.45
CA GLU A 857 -46.01 -53.48 16.48
C GLU A 857 -45.71 -52.01 16.77
N ALA A 858 -45.90 -51.18 15.75
CA ALA A 858 -45.18 -49.92 15.55
C ALA A 858 -45.40 -48.83 16.63
N PHE A 859 -44.38 -47.98 16.81
CA PHE A 859 -44.46 -46.75 17.60
C PHE A 859 -44.92 -45.58 16.72
N TYR A 860 -45.89 -44.79 17.20
CA TYR A 860 -46.47 -43.66 16.46
C TYR A 860 -46.40 -42.38 17.30
N VAL A 861 -46.11 -41.25 16.65
CA VAL A 861 -46.38 -39.90 17.16
C VAL A 861 -47.43 -39.27 16.27
N TRP A 862 -48.60 -38.99 16.83
CA TRP A 862 -49.77 -38.53 16.07
C TRP A 862 -49.99 -37.02 16.25
N ASN A 863 -50.35 -36.37 15.14
CA ASN A 863 -50.73 -34.96 15.09
C ASN A 863 -52.21 -34.85 14.71
N SER A 864 -53.06 -34.42 15.65
CA SER A 864 -54.52 -34.42 15.50
C SER A 864 -55.00 -33.64 14.28
N THR A 865 -54.27 -32.59 13.88
CA THR A 865 -54.57 -31.73 12.72
C THR A 865 -54.37 -32.38 11.35
N ARG A 866 -53.57 -33.44 11.23
CA ARG A 866 -53.15 -34.01 9.91
C ARG A 866 -53.73 -35.40 9.59
N ALA A 867 -54.31 -36.09 10.58
CA ALA A 867 -54.87 -37.44 10.44
C ALA A 867 -53.89 -38.53 9.95
N VAL A 868 -52.58 -38.29 10.09
CA VAL A 868 -51.50 -39.26 9.82
C VAL A 868 -50.38 -39.05 10.85
N ALA A 869 -49.61 -40.08 11.15
CA ALA A 869 -48.53 -40.01 12.13
C ALA A 869 -47.27 -39.33 11.56
N ASP A 870 -46.82 -38.23 12.18
CA ASP A 870 -45.62 -37.49 11.76
C ASP A 870 -44.32 -38.29 12.04
N LEU A 871 -44.35 -39.25 12.98
CA LEU A 871 -43.34 -40.29 13.16
C LEU A 871 -44.02 -41.65 13.32
N PHE A 872 -43.51 -42.65 12.62
CA PHE A 872 -43.85 -44.07 12.67
C PHE A 872 -42.56 -44.87 12.82
N ILE A 873 -42.54 -45.95 13.61
CA ILE A 873 -41.40 -46.87 13.68
C ILE A 873 -41.93 -48.29 13.55
N ASP A 874 -41.66 -48.97 12.45
CA ASP A 874 -42.03 -50.38 12.24
C ASP A 874 -41.42 -51.26 13.32
N GLY A 875 -42.25 -51.87 14.16
CA GLY A 875 -41.82 -52.82 15.18
C GLY A 875 -41.22 -54.11 14.61
N THR A 876 -41.47 -54.42 13.33
CA THR A 876 -40.98 -55.63 12.66
C THR A 876 -39.54 -55.47 12.17
N ASN A 877 -39.25 -54.40 11.42
CA ASN A 877 -37.96 -54.18 10.79
C ASN A 877 -37.11 -53.09 11.46
N GLY A 878 -37.65 -52.36 12.45
CA GLY A 878 -37.00 -51.21 13.08
C GLY A 878 -36.94 -49.96 12.18
N TYR A 879 -37.75 -49.94 11.12
CA TYR A 879 -37.72 -48.92 10.07
C TYR A 879 -38.53 -47.68 10.44
N VAL A 880 -37.98 -46.49 10.25
CA VAL A 880 -38.60 -45.23 10.66
C VAL A 880 -39.33 -44.58 9.49
N GLY A 881 -40.64 -44.38 9.63
CA GLY A 881 -41.47 -43.56 8.76
C GLY A 881 -41.57 -42.12 9.29
N LEU A 882 -41.39 -41.11 8.43
CA LEU A 882 -41.54 -39.69 8.81
C LEU A 882 -42.58 -38.96 7.93
N GLY A 883 -43.29 -38.01 8.53
CA GLY A 883 -44.25 -37.10 7.89
C GLY A 883 -45.53 -37.75 7.36
N GLY A 884 -46.00 -38.85 7.94
CA GLY A 884 -47.18 -39.61 7.50
C GLY A 884 -46.90 -40.95 6.83
N SER A 885 -45.64 -41.42 6.77
CA SER A 885 -45.30 -42.72 6.19
C SER A 885 -45.58 -43.89 7.16
N THR A 886 -46.76 -44.49 7.09
CA THR A 886 -47.18 -45.60 7.97
C THR A 886 -46.75 -47.01 7.50
N SER A 887 -45.90 -47.11 6.48
CA SER A 887 -45.36 -48.39 5.99
C SER A 887 -43.97 -48.18 5.37
N PRO A 888 -42.95 -47.85 6.19
CA PRO A 888 -41.59 -47.64 5.73
C PRO A 888 -41.02 -48.96 5.19
N THR A 889 -40.52 -48.95 3.97
CA THR A 889 -39.90 -50.12 3.32
C THR A 889 -38.36 -50.11 3.40
N ALA A 890 -37.81 -49.11 4.07
CA ALA A 890 -36.38 -48.92 4.32
C ALA A 890 -36.15 -48.29 5.70
N PRO A 891 -34.95 -48.40 6.31
CA PRO A 891 -34.65 -47.93 7.66
C PRO A 891 -35.05 -46.49 7.98
N LEU A 892 -35.08 -45.62 6.97
CA LEU A 892 -35.75 -44.31 7.03
C LEU A 892 -36.57 -44.10 5.74
N THR A 893 -37.86 -43.83 5.88
CA THR A 893 -38.79 -43.59 4.76
C THR A 893 -39.61 -42.34 5.04
N PHE A 894 -39.62 -41.37 4.13
CA PHE A 894 -40.49 -40.20 4.20
C PHE A 894 -41.80 -40.48 3.47
N ASN A 895 -42.88 -39.79 3.86
CA ASN A 895 -44.16 -39.83 3.17
C ASN A 895 -43.98 -39.63 1.64
N ASN A 896 -44.70 -40.41 0.84
CA ASN A 896 -44.61 -40.38 -0.63
C ASN A 896 -45.27 -39.14 -1.26
N ASN A 897 -46.02 -38.35 -0.48
CA ASN A 897 -46.53 -37.05 -0.89
C ASN A 897 -45.44 -36.17 -1.52
N VAL A 898 -45.79 -35.49 -2.62
CA VAL A 898 -44.91 -34.54 -3.31
C VAL A 898 -44.85 -33.25 -2.50
N VAL A 899 -43.67 -32.91 -1.98
CA VAL A 899 -43.38 -31.67 -1.25
C VAL A 899 -41.94 -31.26 -1.48
N ASN A 900 -41.74 -29.98 -1.81
CA ASN A 900 -40.45 -29.39 -2.17
C ASN A 900 -39.40 -29.54 -1.06
N LYS A 901 -39.82 -29.52 0.21
CA LYS A 901 -39.00 -29.66 1.42
C LYS A 901 -39.42 -30.91 2.20
N LYS A 902 -38.57 -31.94 2.25
CA LYS A 902 -38.78 -33.17 3.07
C LYS A 902 -37.80 -33.29 4.23
N ILE A 903 -36.54 -32.91 4.00
CA ILE A 903 -35.49 -32.84 5.01
C ILE A 903 -34.86 -31.46 4.85
N ALA A 904 -34.96 -30.63 5.89
CA ALA A 904 -34.16 -29.42 6.02
C ALA A 904 -33.02 -29.68 7.01
N LEU A 905 -31.78 -29.52 6.54
CA LEU A 905 -30.57 -29.53 7.36
C LEU A 905 -30.29 -28.11 7.90
N TYR A 906 -30.69 -27.09 7.13
CA TYR A 906 -30.79 -25.69 7.53
C TYR A 906 -32.04 -25.10 6.87
N ASP A 907 -32.70 -24.16 7.54
CA ASP A 907 -33.93 -23.49 7.07
C ASP A 907 -33.83 -22.02 7.46
N ALA A 908 -33.66 -21.13 6.48
CA ALA A 908 -33.33 -19.73 6.74
C ALA A 908 -34.56 -18.92 7.18
N ASN A 909 -35.70 -19.14 6.50
CA ASN A 909 -36.91 -18.33 6.62
C ASN A 909 -38.20 -19.18 6.80
N SER A 910 -38.09 -20.47 7.10
CA SER A 910 -39.21 -21.40 7.36
C SER A 910 -40.21 -21.59 6.22
N ASN A 911 -39.81 -21.34 4.97
CA ASN A 911 -40.65 -21.50 3.78
C ASN A 911 -40.21 -22.67 2.88
N ASP A 912 -40.98 -22.99 1.84
CA ASP A 912 -40.76 -24.19 1.00
C ASP A 912 -39.63 -24.05 -0.05
N HIS A 913 -38.84 -22.97 -0.02
CA HIS A 913 -37.79 -22.70 -1.02
C HIS A 913 -36.48 -22.12 -0.48
N GLU A 914 -36.39 -21.72 0.79
CA GLU A 914 -35.15 -21.19 1.40
C GLU A 914 -34.63 -22.14 2.50
N PHE A 915 -34.27 -23.35 2.08
CA PHE A 915 -33.72 -24.40 2.95
C PHE A 915 -32.59 -25.18 2.26
N LEU A 916 -31.61 -25.63 3.05
CA LEU A 916 -30.58 -26.57 2.60
C LEU A 916 -31.05 -28.01 2.91
N GLY A 917 -31.18 -28.86 1.90
CA GLY A 917 -31.49 -30.28 2.12
C GLY A 917 -32.14 -30.99 0.94
N PHE A 918 -33.11 -31.86 1.24
CA PHE A 918 -33.71 -32.81 0.29
C PHE A 918 -35.23 -32.67 0.23
N GLY A 919 -35.81 -32.92 -0.96
CA GLY A 919 -37.25 -32.92 -1.18
C GLY A 919 -37.64 -33.64 -2.46
N THR A 920 -38.90 -33.51 -2.88
CA THR A 920 -39.39 -34.14 -4.12
C THR A 920 -40.47 -33.32 -4.79
N ASP A 921 -40.31 -33.03 -6.09
CA ASP A 921 -41.39 -32.58 -6.96
C ASP A 921 -42.07 -33.77 -7.65
N SER A 922 -43.06 -33.52 -8.53
CA SER A 922 -43.71 -34.58 -9.29
C SER A 922 -42.68 -35.30 -10.19
N GLN A 923 -42.31 -36.53 -9.80
CA GLN A 923 -41.33 -37.39 -10.47
C GLN A 923 -39.86 -36.91 -10.41
N ILE A 924 -39.52 -35.94 -9.54
CA ILE A 924 -38.14 -35.42 -9.41
C ILE A 924 -37.69 -35.51 -7.95
N LEU A 925 -36.52 -36.11 -7.70
CA LEU A 925 -35.80 -35.99 -6.43
C LEU A 925 -35.06 -34.65 -6.41
N ARG A 926 -35.31 -33.83 -5.39
CA ARG A 926 -34.74 -32.49 -5.27
C ARG A 926 -33.63 -32.46 -4.21
N TYR A 927 -32.51 -31.86 -4.59
CA TYR A 927 -31.45 -31.38 -3.72
C TYR A 927 -31.54 -29.85 -3.80
N GLN A 928 -31.57 -29.16 -2.65
CA GLN A 928 -31.81 -27.72 -2.62
C GLN A 928 -30.88 -27.00 -1.64
N VAL A 929 -30.45 -25.80 -2.04
CA VAL A 929 -29.79 -24.76 -1.22
C VAL A 929 -30.79 -23.67 -0.85
N ASP A 930 -30.49 -22.91 0.18
CA ASP A 930 -31.37 -21.89 0.77
C ASP A 930 -31.39 -20.55 0.01
N ALA A 931 -30.36 -20.24 -0.77
CA ALA A 931 -30.28 -19.02 -1.58
C ALA A 931 -29.44 -19.24 -2.85
N THR A 932 -29.58 -18.34 -3.84
CA THR A 932 -28.75 -18.32 -5.06
C THR A 932 -27.28 -17.98 -4.80
N THR A 933 -26.94 -17.57 -3.58
CA THR A 933 -25.58 -17.31 -3.08
C THR A 933 -24.97 -18.50 -2.33
N THR A 934 -25.71 -19.61 -2.22
CA THR A 934 -25.30 -20.82 -1.51
C THR A 934 -25.11 -21.95 -2.52
N ASP A 935 -24.16 -22.85 -2.25
CA ASP A 935 -23.67 -23.80 -3.25
C ASP A 935 -23.86 -25.26 -2.81
N HIS A 936 -24.11 -26.15 -3.77
CA HIS A 936 -24.06 -27.59 -3.58
C HIS A 936 -22.63 -28.08 -3.80
N ILE A 937 -21.93 -28.46 -2.73
CA ILE A 937 -20.52 -28.86 -2.79
C ILE A 937 -20.36 -30.35 -2.45
N PHE A 938 -19.59 -31.06 -3.28
CA PHE A 938 -19.22 -32.46 -3.11
C PHE A 938 -17.76 -32.57 -2.67
N TYR A 939 -17.56 -33.03 -1.44
CA TYR A 939 -16.24 -33.29 -0.86
C TYR A 939 -15.92 -34.80 -0.85
N ALA A 940 -14.66 -35.15 -1.04
CA ALA A 940 -14.15 -36.50 -0.77
C ALA A 940 -13.04 -36.46 0.29
N ALA A 941 -13.15 -37.33 1.29
CA ALA A 941 -12.19 -37.45 2.37
C ALA A 941 -10.80 -37.86 1.83
N THR A 942 -9.81 -36.98 2.01
CA THR A 942 -8.40 -37.25 1.72
C THR A 942 -7.67 -37.82 2.95
N SER A 943 -8.23 -37.61 4.14
CA SER A 943 -7.84 -38.26 5.39
C SER A 943 -9.03 -38.33 6.35
N SER A 944 -8.83 -38.79 7.59
CA SER A 944 -9.87 -38.73 8.63
C SER A 944 -10.17 -37.30 9.15
N THR A 945 -9.44 -36.28 8.69
CA THR A 945 -9.61 -34.88 9.11
C THR A 945 -9.64 -33.87 7.96
N THR A 946 -9.39 -34.30 6.72
CA THR A 946 -9.33 -33.43 5.53
C THR A 946 -10.19 -33.99 4.40
N SER A 947 -10.77 -33.11 3.60
CA SER A 947 -11.48 -33.47 2.37
C SER A 947 -11.18 -32.48 1.26
N ASN A 948 -11.09 -32.95 0.02
CA ASN A 948 -10.96 -32.10 -1.16
C ASN A 948 -12.32 -31.87 -1.79
N GLU A 949 -12.57 -30.64 -2.24
CA GLU A 949 -13.71 -30.29 -3.09
C GLU A 949 -13.52 -30.92 -4.47
N LEU A 950 -14.43 -31.81 -4.86
CA LEU A 950 -14.39 -32.47 -6.18
C LEU A 950 -15.25 -31.76 -7.21
N MET A 951 -16.43 -31.30 -6.76
CA MET A 951 -17.44 -30.68 -7.62
C MET A 951 -18.25 -29.69 -6.80
N ARG A 952 -18.63 -28.58 -7.43
CA ARG A 952 -19.60 -27.63 -6.87
C ARG A 952 -20.65 -27.26 -7.92
N ILE A 953 -21.83 -26.92 -7.44
CA ILE A 953 -22.88 -26.28 -8.25
C ILE A 953 -23.27 -25.02 -7.50
N GLU A 954 -22.97 -23.86 -8.08
CA GLU A 954 -23.34 -22.58 -7.49
C GLU A 954 -24.86 -22.41 -7.47
N GLY A 955 -25.38 -21.63 -6.52
CA GLY A 955 -26.81 -21.29 -6.47
C GLY A 955 -27.32 -20.50 -7.70
N THR A 956 -26.41 -20.04 -8.56
CA THR A 956 -26.66 -19.44 -9.89
C THR A 956 -26.85 -20.48 -11.00
N GLY A 957 -26.47 -21.75 -10.77
CA GLY A 957 -26.52 -22.85 -11.73
C GLY A 957 -25.19 -23.19 -12.42
N ASN A 958 -24.08 -22.48 -12.12
CA ASN A 958 -22.76 -22.82 -12.65
C ASN A 958 -22.20 -24.10 -12.02
N VAL A 959 -21.70 -25.04 -12.81
CA VAL A 959 -21.12 -26.30 -12.34
C VAL A 959 -19.59 -26.25 -12.43
N GLY A 960 -18.89 -26.38 -11.30
CA GLY A 960 -17.44 -26.54 -11.24
C GLY A 960 -17.05 -27.98 -10.96
N ILE A 961 -16.08 -28.54 -11.68
CA ILE A 961 -15.43 -29.83 -11.36
C ILE A 961 -13.93 -29.60 -11.22
N GLY A 962 -13.40 -29.72 -10.01
CA GLY A 962 -12.03 -29.30 -9.67
C GLY A 962 -11.79 -27.77 -9.76
N VAL A 963 -12.86 -26.97 -9.87
CA VAL A 963 -12.86 -25.50 -9.94
C VAL A 963 -13.67 -24.93 -8.78
N LEU A 964 -13.05 -24.10 -7.93
CA LEU A 964 -13.69 -23.53 -6.73
C LEU A 964 -14.58 -22.30 -6.99
N SER A 965 -14.54 -21.74 -8.20
CA SER A 965 -15.34 -20.58 -8.61
C SER A 965 -15.66 -20.67 -10.12
N PRO A 966 -16.60 -21.56 -10.52
CA PRO A 966 -16.92 -21.81 -11.92
C PRO A 966 -17.47 -20.56 -12.60
N SER A 967 -16.77 -20.12 -13.64
CA SER A 967 -17.08 -18.89 -14.39
C SER A 967 -18.17 -19.07 -15.46
N SER A 968 -18.62 -20.31 -15.67
CA SER A 968 -19.59 -20.68 -16.70
C SER A 968 -20.44 -21.89 -16.27
N GLY A 969 -21.46 -22.22 -17.07
CA GLY A 969 -22.40 -23.29 -16.76
C GLY A 969 -21.78 -24.68 -16.55
N LEU A 970 -20.60 -24.94 -17.13
CA LEU A 970 -19.76 -26.10 -16.82
C LEU A 970 -18.28 -25.72 -16.97
N ASP A 971 -17.56 -25.65 -15.84
CA ASP A 971 -16.16 -25.28 -15.73
C ASP A 971 -15.38 -26.46 -15.12
N VAL A 972 -14.39 -27.00 -15.84
CA VAL A 972 -13.72 -28.25 -15.47
C VAL A 972 -12.21 -28.08 -15.48
N ASN A 973 -11.57 -28.36 -14.35
CA ASN A 973 -10.12 -28.35 -14.19
C ASN A 973 -9.53 -29.71 -14.57
N GLY A 974 -9.49 -29.99 -15.87
CA GLY A 974 -8.97 -31.23 -16.44
C GLY A 974 -9.59 -31.60 -17.79
N ASP A 975 -9.14 -32.70 -18.37
CA ASP A 975 -9.66 -33.18 -19.67
C ASP A 975 -11.07 -33.81 -19.53
N ILE A 976 -11.98 -33.43 -20.42
CA ILE A 976 -13.33 -34.02 -20.50
C ILE A 976 -13.34 -35.15 -21.53
N GLU A 977 -13.32 -36.40 -21.08
CA GLU A 977 -13.40 -37.56 -21.97
C GLU A 977 -14.85 -37.91 -22.35
N THR A 978 -15.16 -37.85 -23.65
CA THR A 978 -16.40 -38.42 -24.20
C THR A 978 -16.19 -39.90 -24.52
N GLY A 979 -16.98 -40.77 -23.90
CA GLY A 979 -16.96 -42.21 -24.17
C GLY A 979 -17.37 -42.55 -25.60
N SER A 980 -17.02 -43.75 -26.09
CA SER A 980 -17.09 -44.18 -27.49
C SER A 980 -18.47 -44.20 -28.18
N THR A 981 -19.54 -43.88 -27.45
CA THR A 981 -20.92 -43.75 -27.97
C THR A 981 -21.57 -42.40 -27.64
N ASN A 982 -20.86 -41.52 -26.93
CA ASN A 982 -21.40 -40.25 -26.43
C ASN A 982 -20.86 -39.09 -27.26
N ALA A 983 -21.66 -38.03 -27.36
CA ALA A 983 -21.32 -36.84 -28.12
C ALA A 983 -21.44 -35.58 -27.26
N PHE A 984 -20.55 -34.62 -27.46
CA PHE A 984 -20.67 -33.28 -26.88
C PHE A 984 -21.43 -32.38 -27.86
N TYR A 985 -22.65 -31.97 -27.49
CA TYR A 985 -23.55 -31.20 -28.37
C TYR A 985 -23.43 -29.69 -28.14
N PHE A 986 -23.39 -28.92 -29.23
CA PHE A 986 -23.50 -27.46 -29.22
C PHE A 986 -24.84 -27.08 -29.86
N GLY A 987 -25.82 -26.75 -29.02
CA GLY A 987 -27.23 -26.55 -29.40
C GLY A 987 -28.12 -27.76 -29.12
N ASP A 988 -29.44 -27.59 -29.28
CA ASP A 988 -30.41 -28.66 -29.05
C ASP A 988 -30.16 -29.83 -30.03
N PRO A 989 -29.88 -31.05 -29.54
CA PRO A 989 -29.55 -32.19 -30.39
C PRO A 989 -30.70 -32.66 -31.30
N THR A 990 -31.91 -32.12 -31.14
CA THR A 990 -33.09 -32.42 -31.97
C THR A 990 -33.31 -31.44 -33.12
N THR A 991 -32.75 -30.23 -33.05
CA THR A 991 -32.95 -29.18 -34.05
C THR A 991 -31.90 -29.23 -35.17
N ASP A 992 -32.33 -28.95 -36.39
CA ASP A 992 -31.40 -28.77 -37.51
C ASP A 992 -30.62 -27.46 -37.34
N GLY A 993 -29.30 -27.54 -37.57
CA GLY A 993 -28.36 -26.45 -37.38
C GLY A 993 -27.39 -26.67 -36.22
N SER A 994 -27.76 -27.47 -35.22
CA SER A 994 -26.94 -27.83 -34.05
C SER A 994 -25.72 -28.67 -34.42
N TRP A 995 -24.67 -28.59 -33.61
CA TRP A 995 -23.41 -29.30 -33.83
C TRP A 995 -23.17 -30.36 -32.75
N ARG A 996 -22.30 -31.33 -33.04
CA ARG A 996 -21.77 -32.25 -32.03
C ARG A 996 -20.32 -32.63 -32.32
N ILE A 997 -19.59 -32.97 -31.27
CA ILE A 997 -18.32 -33.69 -31.35
C ILE A 997 -18.59 -35.13 -30.90
N VAL A 998 -18.25 -36.10 -31.76
CA VAL A 998 -18.32 -37.55 -31.50
C VAL A 998 -16.93 -38.14 -31.59
N ARG A 999 -16.59 -39.05 -30.67
CA ARG A 999 -15.39 -39.86 -30.80
C ARG A 999 -15.61 -41.02 -31.76
N ASP A 1000 -14.89 -41.04 -32.88
CA ASP A 1000 -14.95 -42.06 -33.93
C ASP A 1000 -13.62 -42.83 -33.96
N GLY A 1001 -13.53 -43.86 -33.12
CA GLY A 1001 -12.29 -44.59 -32.85
C GLY A 1001 -11.32 -43.76 -32.01
N ASN A 1002 -10.11 -43.50 -32.53
CA ASN A 1002 -9.14 -42.62 -31.89
C ASN A 1002 -9.39 -41.13 -32.15
N ASP A 1003 -10.29 -40.80 -33.06
CA ASP A 1003 -10.42 -39.46 -33.64
C ASP A 1003 -11.64 -38.70 -33.11
N LEU A 1004 -11.62 -37.38 -33.21
CA LEU A 1004 -12.77 -36.51 -32.92
C LEU A 1004 -13.44 -36.03 -34.20
N SER A 1005 -14.70 -36.40 -34.38
CA SER A 1005 -15.55 -36.01 -35.51
C SER A 1005 -16.51 -34.89 -35.12
N PHE A 1006 -16.50 -33.80 -35.88
CA PHE A 1006 -17.44 -32.69 -35.77
C PHE A 1006 -18.54 -32.90 -36.79
N GLU A 1007 -19.78 -32.97 -36.33
CA GLU A 1007 -20.94 -33.22 -37.16
C GLU A 1007 -21.99 -32.15 -36.90
N ARG A 1008 -22.83 -31.87 -37.90
CA ARG A 1008 -23.94 -30.93 -37.79
C ARG A 1008 -25.25 -31.63 -38.13
N ARG A 1009 -26.30 -31.38 -37.35
CA ARG A 1009 -27.62 -31.92 -37.62
C ARG A 1009 -28.27 -31.16 -38.77
N GLU A 1010 -28.63 -31.87 -39.82
CA GLU A 1010 -29.25 -31.33 -41.04
C GLU A 1010 -30.31 -32.32 -41.54
N THR A 1011 -31.52 -31.85 -41.82
CA THR A 1011 -32.67 -32.68 -42.23
C THR A 1011 -32.98 -33.84 -41.27
N GLY A 1012 -32.85 -33.59 -39.97
CA GLY A 1012 -33.11 -34.57 -38.90
C GLY A 1012 -32.02 -35.62 -38.68
N SER A 1013 -30.92 -35.57 -39.42
CA SER A 1013 -29.80 -36.52 -39.33
C SER A 1013 -28.48 -35.81 -39.01
N TRP A 1014 -27.55 -36.51 -38.34
CA TRP A 1014 -26.21 -35.99 -38.11
C TRP A 1014 -25.34 -36.17 -39.36
N VAL A 1015 -24.85 -35.06 -39.89
CA VAL A 1015 -24.00 -35.01 -41.09
C VAL A 1015 -22.59 -34.65 -40.66
N PHE A 1016 -21.66 -35.56 -40.86
CA PHE A 1016 -20.22 -35.33 -40.67
C PHE A 1016 -19.73 -34.09 -41.43
N LYS A 1017 -18.92 -33.24 -40.76
CA LYS A 1017 -18.36 -32.00 -41.33
C LYS A 1017 -16.84 -31.92 -41.27
N MET A 1018 -16.21 -32.40 -40.20
CA MET A 1018 -14.75 -32.33 -40.02
C MET A 1018 -14.26 -33.44 -39.09
N LYS A 1019 -13.03 -33.93 -39.28
CA LYS A 1019 -12.38 -34.91 -38.40
C LYS A 1019 -11.02 -34.37 -37.95
N LEU A 1020 -10.73 -34.44 -36.65
CA LEU A 1020 -9.41 -34.25 -36.09
C LEU A 1020 -8.85 -35.63 -35.71
N ASN A 1021 -7.77 -36.04 -36.38
CA ASN A 1021 -6.86 -37.06 -35.83
C ASN A 1021 -6.00 -36.37 -34.75
N PRO A 1022 -5.81 -36.98 -33.57
CA PRO A 1022 -4.79 -36.56 -32.61
C PRO A 1022 -3.36 -36.66 -33.18
#